data_AF-A0A7C3T9Y9-F1
#
_entry.id   AF-A0A7C3T9Y9-F1
#
_cell.length_a   1.000
_cell.length_b   1.000
_cell.length_c   1.000
_cell.angle_alpha   90.00
_cell.angle_beta   90.00
_cell.angle_gamma   90.00
#
_symmetry.space_group_name_H-M   'P 1'
#
loop_
_entity.id
_entity.type
_entity.pdbx_description
1 polymer ?
#
loop_
_entity_poly.entity_id
_entity_poly.type
_entity_poly.pdbx_seq_one_letter_code
_entity_poly.pdbx_strand_id
1 'polypeptide(L)'
;MAASLIYGLAFGGIGLCGVRPTGTKVGLVQFDAVIELTSQVLFVNSVVFARYWVCPEYYAFAVVWTEPGGESVLNVKHVAVLSDANAFHHTDPLFPNVDRLNTAYPRPIGKRGPFKWTGGPYSSDELRFAEREALARRLYAQDLNEIDPDGQVTVKVRSSHAERSLSKLKLQTEAGMLRQLELFDAADEPLCQLKYEYDLPPNENPKIHKLIAELPARPEPVAVNQQLPVFQPGAPPRRQFVSELRYVYHKGGRTATVTYEDVQFKGRQLRLPVRIDVCITATGMPLRSARLYNFRQVQMTKQQVWDAARALAAVDPQYSTYRALAKRYLPEGIRPVRKSLVTIDPNDIAAIEALIAKYPVPEPLPSLHDRADISKLSHEEILILQRQHIEDLNRRKAQPGPPKLLIEPNDLRNIRYLQICYQKEAVALTRQLHDMAGRVPEEVQKRHAQVDRIHRALNRITTYHRKTTLPEDLPPELDSNDLAAIGQLKAYYSQRLDDDSAHIGRRFQASSILMRLDMISKDWAAFEQHLARHIRMLADQQLHKMSLDCGSIAMAVLTEAGQYKVANRVLANWTRHCLHNCEPNDILYFAASSLKAKRNPWALLSLADGLLKRQGLSQIQRYGALASRAICLNYVDQILANADQEDDIRQKATAQWVLSTVSRQQVTRDLDPAVQQAVRAWQSLGPAALDKAKPYSGSAEATLLPEPARQMIDPTPLQELSAMLDQIVRQRSTRAGQQPGATQPGPIQPGTRQPGARQSIPRQPLQRR
;
A
#
# COMPACT_ATOMS: atom_id res chain seq x y z
N MET A 1 -8.32 12.53 5.79
CA MET A 1 -6.84 12.40 5.91
C MET A 1 -6.09 13.67 5.51
N ALA A 2 -6.16 14.16 4.27
CA ALA A 2 -5.65 15.51 3.94
C ALA A 2 -6.48 16.61 4.64
N ALA A 3 -7.80 16.44 4.70
CA ALA A 3 -8.70 17.32 5.44
C ALA A 3 -8.35 17.45 6.93
N SER A 4 -7.92 16.38 7.61
CA SER A 4 -7.51 16.43 9.03
C SER A 4 -6.19 17.17 9.24
N LEU A 5 -5.26 17.10 8.28
CA LEU A 5 -4.02 17.87 8.29
C LEU A 5 -4.28 19.35 7.97
N ILE A 6 -5.20 19.64 7.04
CA ILE A 6 -5.60 21.01 6.69
C ILE A 6 -6.46 21.62 7.83
N TYR A 7 -7.45 20.91 8.38
CA TYR A 7 -8.31 21.41 9.46
C TYR A 7 -7.63 21.46 10.85
N GLY A 8 -6.64 20.60 11.09
CA GLY A 8 -5.82 20.65 12.31
C GLY A 8 -4.83 21.81 12.33
N LEU A 9 -4.48 22.38 11.17
CA LEU A 9 -3.47 23.43 11.03
C LEU A 9 -4.01 24.78 10.53
N ALA A 10 -5.18 24.86 9.89
CA ALA A 10 -5.58 26.05 9.12
C ALA A 10 -6.48 27.08 9.83
N PHE A 11 -6.88 26.90 11.09
CA PHE A 11 -7.79 27.88 11.72
C PHE A 11 -7.55 28.05 13.23
N GLY A 12 -6.42 28.69 13.55
CA GLY A 12 -6.13 29.30 14.84
C GLY A 12 -5.90 30.81 14.65
N GLY A 13 -6.54 31.64 15.48
CA GLY A 13 -6.44 33.10 15.40
C GLY A 13 -5.28 33.67 16.19
N ILE A 14 -4.22 34.12 15.54
CA ILE A 14 -3.11 34.76 16.24
C ILE A 14 -3.37 36.27 16.26
N GLY A 15 -3.96 36.76 17.35
CA GLY A 15 -4.34 38.16 17.54
C GLY A 15 -3.18 39.08 17.98
N LEU A 16 -2.00 38.54 18.29
CA LEU A 16 -0.91 39.30 18.93
C LEU A 16 0.35 39.46 18.08
N CYS A 17 0.40 38.85 16.88
CA CYS A 17 1.58 38.84 15.99
C CYS A 17 1.31 39.44 14.59
N GLY A 18 0.21 40.18 14.39
CA GLY A 18 -0.19 40.67 13.06
C GLY A 18 -0.68 39.58 12.06
N VAL A 19 -0.45 38.29 12.35
CA VAL A 19 -0.92 37.15 11.55
C VAL A 19 -2.34 36.75 11.98
N ARG A 20 -3.34 37.54 11.60
CA ARG A 20 -4.74 37.09 11.68
C ARG A 20 -4.95 35.97 10.67
N PRO A 21 -5.64 34.85 10.98
CA PRO A 21 -6.12 33.93 9.96
C PRO A 21 -7.05 34.72 9.04
N THR A 22 -6.52 35.06 7.89
CA THR A 22 -7.20 35.75 6.80
C THR A 22 -8.09 34.71 6.12
N GLY A 23 -9.29 34.49 6.66
CA GLY A 23 -10.11 33.36 6.21
C GLY A 23 -11.60 33.46 6.52
N THR A 24 -11.96 34.03 7.67
CA THR A 24 -13.38 34.09 8.11
C THR A 24 -14.28 34.86 7.15
N LYS A 25 -13.71 35.78 6.36
CA LYS A 25 -14.42 36.58 5.36
C LYS A 25 -14.25 36.09 3.93
N VAL A 26 -13.50 35.00 3.70
CA VAL A 26 -13.25 34.45 2.35
C VAL A 26 -14.48 33.72 1.81
N GLY A 27 -15.43 33.37 2.70
CA GLY A 27 -16.64 32.62 2.35
C GLY A 27 -16.31 31.17 2.00
N LEU A 28 -17.17 30.56 1.18
CA LEU A 28 -17.01 29.17 0.77
C LEU A 28 -15.96 29.04 -0.35
N VAL A 29 -14.91 28.27 -0.07
CA VAL A 29 -13.81 27.98 -1.01
C VAL A 29 -14.00 26.58 -1.56
N GLN A 30 -13.90 26.42 -2.88
CA GLN A 30 -13.79 25.13 -3.53
C GLN A 30 -12.39 24.98 -4.13
N PHE A 31 -11.81 23.79 -4.04
CA PHE A 31 -10.56 23.43 -4.70
C PHE A 31 -10.51 21.93 -5.02
N ASP A 32 -9.64 21.55 -5.94
CA ASP A 32 -9.38 20.18 -6.32
C ASP A 32 -8.11 19.68 -5.62
N ALA A 33 -8.02 18.37 -5.40
CA ALA A 33 -6.91 17.72 -4.75
C ALA A 33 -6.52 16.42 -5.46
N VAL A 34 -5.22 16.24 -5.65
CA VAL A 34 -4.61 14.98 -6.07
C VAL A 34 -3.77 14.48 -4.90
N ILE A 35 -4.15 13.35 -4.32
CA ILE A 35 -3.53 12.80 -3.11
C ILE A 35 -2.84 11.49 -3.48
N GLU A 36 -1.52 11.41 -3.36
CA GLU A 36 -0.77 10.18 -3.55
C GLU A 36 -0.54 9.50 -2.20
N LEU A 37 -0.70 8.19 -2.16
CA LEU A 37 -0.53 7.34 -0.98
C LEU A 37 0.43 6.22 -1.34
N THR A 38 1.52 6.09 -0.58
CA THR A 38 2.47 4.98 -0.73
C THR A 38 2.30 4.06 0.47
N SER A 39 1.69 2.89 0.24
CA SER A 39 1.52 1.88 1.29
C SER A 39 2.73 0.97 1.33
N GLN A 40 3.50 1.05 2.42
CA GLN A 40 4.66 0.17 2.64
C GLN A 40 4.23 -1.27 2.93
N VAL A 41 3.10 -1.46 3.60
CA VAL A 41 2.61 -2.79 3.97
C VAL A 41 2.13 -3.54 2.72
N LEU A 42 1.39 -2.84 1.86
CA LEU A 42 0.80 -3.43 0.65
C LEU A 42 1.70 -3.30 -0.57
N PHE A 43 2.78 -2.52 -0.49
CA PHE A 43 3.68 -2.21 -1.60
C PHE A 43 2.92 -1.69 -2.83
N VAL A 44 1.89 -0.89 -2.60
CA VAL A 44 1.08 -0.26 -3.65
C VAL A 44 1.08 1.25 -3.50
N ASN A 45 1.17 1.95 -4.62
CA ASN A 45 0.80 3.34 -4.68
C ASN A 45 -0.69 3.46 -4.98
N SER A 46 -1.32 4.49 -4.45
CA SER A 46 -2.70 4.84 -4.79
C SER A 46 -2.80 6.34 -4.95
N VAL A 47 -3.57 6.81 -5.92
CA VAL A 47 -3.82 8.24 -6.14
C VAL A 47 -5.31 8.50 -5.99
N VAL A 48 -5.69 9.43 -5.13
CA VAL A 48 -7.07 9.83 -4.91
C VAL A 48 -7.30 11.20 -5.53
N PHE A 49 -8.30 11.29 -6.38
CA PHE A 49 -8.74 12.53 -7.01
C PHE A 49 -10.00 13.02 -6.31
N ALA A 50 -9.92 14.16 -5.62
CA ALA A 50 -11.01 14.67 -4.80
C ALA A 50 -11.26 16.16 -5.02
N ARG A 51 -12.49 16.60 -4.75
CA ARG A 51 -12.87 18.01 -4.68
C ARG A 51 -13.33 18.36 -3.29
N TYR A 52 -12.92 19.52 -2.81
CA TYR A 52 -13.23 20.05 -1.49
C TYR A 52 -14.09 21.30 -1.60
N TRP A 53 -14.97 21.49 -0.62
CA TRP A 53 -15.72 22.70 -0.33
C TRP A 53 -15.54 23.02 1.15
N VAL A 54 -15.00 24.18 1.47
CA VAL A 54 -14.52 24.51 2.81
C VAL A 54 -14.96 25.92 3.18
N CYS A 55 -15.59 26.08 4.34
CA CYS A 55 -15.84 27.36 4.98
C CYS A 55 -15.63 27.23 6.51
N PRO A 56 -15.75 28.32 7.29
CA PRO A 56 -15.57 28.26 8.74
C PRO A 56 -16.54 27.32 9.47
N GLU A 57 -17.77 27.19 8.97
CA GLU A 57 -18.85 26.46 9.64
C GLU A 57 -18.95 24.98 9.26
N TYR A 58 -18.51 24.61 8.06
CA TYR A 58 -18.57 23.23 7.55
C TYR A 58 -17.55 22.98 6.43
N TYR A 59 -17.32 21.70 6.12
CA TYR A 59 -16.73 21.29 4.85
C TYR A 59 -17.47 20.11 4.24
N ALA A 60 -17.32 19.98 2.93
CA ALA A 60 -17.59 18.74 2.22
C ALA A 60 -16.39 18.36 1.35
N PHE A 61 -16.26 17.07 1.05
CA PHE A 61 -15.45 16.62 -0.05
C PHE A 61 -16.07 15.42 -0.75
N ALA A 62 -15.71 15.24 -2.01
CA ALA A 62 -16.11 14.10 -2.81
C ALA A 62 -14.89 13.53 -3.53
N VAL A 63 -14.72 12.21 -3.42
CA VAL A 63 -13.72 11.46 -4.18
C VAL A 63 -14.33 11.11 -5.54
N VAL A 64 -13.77 11.71 -6.58
CA VAL A 64 -14.18 11.50 -7.97
C VAL A 64 -13.69 10.15 -8.46
N TRP A 65 -12.43 9.83 -8.18
CA TRP A 65 -11.76 8.63 -8.67
C TRP A 65 -10.58 8.24 -7.79
N THR A 66 -10.11 7.00 -7.94
CA THR A 66 -8.88 6.51 -7.32
C THR A 66 -8.12 5.64 -8.33
N GLU A 67 -6.81 5.82 -8.45
CA GLU A 67 -5.92 4.94 -9.23
C GLU A 67 -5.05 4.07 -8.31
N PRO A 68 -4.79 2.79 -8.64
CA PRO A 68 -5.40 2.07 -9.75
C PRO A 68 -6.92 1.88 -9.54
N GLY A 69 -7.71 2.07 -10.60
CA GLY A 69 -9.20 2.02 -10.57
C GLY A 69 -9.85 0.69 -10.17
N GLY A 70 -9.05 -0.35 -9.91
CA GLY A 70 -9.50 -1.69 -9.51
C GLY A 70 -9.99 -1.77 -8.06
N GLU A 71 -10.33 -2.98 -7.62
CA GLU A 71 -10.70 -3.29 -6.22
C GLU A 71 -9.45 -3.31 -5.32
N SER A 72 -8.68 -2.23 -5.32
CA SER A 72 -7.57 -2.08 -4.39
C SER A 72 -8.09 -2.00 -2.95
N VAL A 73 -7.21 -2.27 -1.99
CA VAL A 73 -7.53 -2.21 -0.55
C VAL A 73 -7.99 -0.81 -0.11
N LEU A 74 -7.69 0.23 -0.91
CA LEU A 74 -8.08 1.62 -0.68
C LEU A 74 -9.13 2.11 -1.69
N ASN A 75 -10.12 1.28 -2.00
CA ASN A 75 -11.19 1.66 -2.91
C ASN A 75 -12.12 2.71 -2.26
N VAL A 76 -11.72 3.98 -2.35
CA VAL A 76 -12.47 5.15 -1.82
C VAL A 76 -13.12 5.98 -2.93
N LYS A 77 -13.22 5.46 -4.15
CA LYS A 77 -13.88 6.16 -5.26
C LYS A 77 -15.38 6.31 -4.97
N HIS A 78 -15.97 7.41 -5.44
CA HIS A 78 -17.39 7.71 -5.22
C HIS A 78 -17.77 7.99 -3.76
N VAL A 79 -16.82 8.25 -2.86
CA VAL A 79 -17.11 8.64 -1.47
C VAL A 79 -17.44 10.13 -1.39
N ALA A 80 -18.50 10.50 -0.69
CA ALA A 80 -18.80 11.87 -0.29
C ALA A 80 -18.84 12.00 1.24
N VAL A 81 -18.25 13.07 1.75
CA VAL A 81 -18.26 13.41 3.18
C VAL A 81 -18.69 14.87 3.35
N LEU A 82 -19.54 15.13 4.33
CA LEU A 82 -19.88 16.47 4.80
C LEU A 82 -19.73 16.47 6.31
N SER A 83 -19.11 17.51 6.84
CA SER A 83 -19.08 17.70 8.27
C SER A 83 -19.27 19.14 8.67
N ASP A 84 -20.06 19.31 9.73
CA ASP A 84 -20.44 20.59 10.32
C ASP A 84 -20.36 20.49 11.85
N ALA A 85 -20.89 21.48 12.57
CA ALA A 85 -20.91 21.51 14.02
C ALA A 85 -21.75 20.40 14.70
N ASN A 86 -22.68 19.77 13.98
CA ASN A 86 -23.66 18.84 14.53
C ASN A 86 -23.33 17.38 14.19
N ALA A 87 -22.75 17.12 13.00
CA ALA A 87 -22.55 15.77 12.51
C ALA A 87 -21.39 15.61 11.52
N PHE A 88 -21.00 14.35 11.35
CA PHE A 88 -20.15 13.86 10.27
C PHE A 88 -20.97 12.91 9.40
N HIS A 89 -21.26 13.32 8.17
CA HIS A 89 -22.01 12.58 7.19
C HIS A 89 -21.06 11.86 6.23
N HIS A 90 -21.28 10.57 6.02
CA HIS A 90 -20.54 9.75 5.07
C HIS A 90 -21.51 9.08 4.12
N THR A 91 -21.20 9.08 2.82
CA THR A 91 -21.99 8.41 1.79
C THR A 91 -21.06 7.71 0.81
N ASP A 92 -21.35 6.44 0.56
CA ASP A 92 -20.66 5.60 -0.40
C ASP A 92 -21.69 4.82 -1.24
N PRO A 93 -22.01 5.30 -2.46
CA PRO A 93 -23.00 4.70 -3.33
C PRO A 93 -22.55 3.36 -3.94
N LEU A 94 -21.26 2.99 -3.82
CA LEU A 94 -20.81 1.65 -4.22
C LEU A 94 -21.19 0.58 -3.20
N PHE A 95 -21.39 0.97 -1.94
CA PHE A 95 -21.72 0.09 -0.83
C PHE A 95 -23.01 0.52 -0.11
N PRO A 96 -24.15 0.65 -0.82
CA PRO A 96 -25.38 1.21 -0.26
C PRO A 96 -25.92 0.42 0.94
N ASN A 97 -25.58 -0.87 1.03
CA ASN A 97 -26.02 -1.77 2.10
C ASN A 97 -25.08 -1.80 3.32
N VAL A 98 -24.03 -0.98 3.34
CA VAL A 98 -23.11 -0.87 4.48
C VAL A 98 -23.48 0.39 5.27
N ASP A 99 -24.34 0.23 6.28
CA ASP A 99 -24.89 1.36 7.07
C ASP A 99 -23.79 2.29 7.61
N ARG A 100 -22.67 1.71 8.08
CA ARG A 100 -21.52 2.48 8.58
C ARG A 100 -20.87 3.39 7.53
N LEU A 101 -21.11 3.13 6.24
CA LEU A 101 -20.63 3.95 5.13
C LEU A 101 -21.72 4.87 4.55
N ASN A 102 -22.94 4.80 5.05
CA ASN A 102 -24.07 5.57 4.53
C ASN A 102 -24.91 6.14 5.69
N THR A 103 -24.24 6.83 6.62
CA THR A 103 -24.84 7.32 7.86
C THR A 103 -24.31 8.68 8.29
N ALA A 104 -25.04 9.29 9.22
CA ALA A 104 -24.65 10.51 9.91
C ALA A 104 -24.22 10.17 11.34
N TYR A 105 -23.01 10.57 11.70
CA TYR A 105 -22.47 10.42 13.05
C TYR A 105 -22.69 11.73 13.82
N PRO A 106 -23.61 11.76 14.80
CA PRO A 106 -23.81 12.96 15.61
C PRO A 106 -22.53 13.28 16.41
N ARG A 107 -22.27 14.57 16.64
CA ARG A 107 -21.19 15.03 17.50
C ARG A 107 -21.64 15.08 18.97
N PRO A 108 -20.74 14.86 19.94
CA PRO A 108 -19.32 14.54 19.74
C PRO A 108 -19.13 13.12 19.20
N ILE A 109 -18.22 12.98 18.22
CA ILE A 109 -17.81 11.67 17.74
C ILE A 109 -17.12 10.95 18.91
N GLY A 110 -17.41 9.66 19.12
CA GLY A 110 -16.78 8.88 20.17
C GLY A 110 -15.27 8.73 20.00
N LYS A 111 -14.60 8.16 21.02
CA LYS A 111 -13.19 7.76 20.90
C LYS A 111 -13.02 6.69 19.83
N ARG A 112 -11.90 6.75 19.09
CA ARG A 112 -11.52 5.65 18.23
C ARG A 112 -11.22 4.45 19.12
N GLY A 113 -11.76 3.30 18.77
CA GLY A 113 -11.29 2.03 19.33
C GLY A 113 -9.89 1.68 18.81
N PRO A 114 -9.35 0.53 19.21
CA PRO A 114 -8.10 0.04 18.66
C PRO A 114 -8.21 -0.22 17.16
N PHE A 115 -7.13 0.03 16.42
CA PHE A 115 -7.10 -0.21 14.98
C PHE A 115 -7.27 -1.69 14.66
N LYS A 116 -8.16 -2.02 13.73
CA LYS A 116 -8.42 -3.41 13.33
C LYS A 116 -7.32 -3.99 12.44
N TRP A 117 -6.61 -3.14 11.71
CA TRP A 117 -5.57 -3.53 10.77
C TRP A 117 -4.30 -2.79 11.15
N THR A 118 -3.19 -3.52 11.25
CA THR A 118 -1.86 -3.03 11.63
C THR A 118 -1.40 -1.91 10.69
N GLY A 119 -1.68 -0.66 11.07
CA GLY A 119 -1.19 0.59 10.45
C GLY A 119 -1.16 0.60 8.92
N GLY A 120 -2.23 1.02 8.26
CA GLY A 120 -2.12 1.27 6.82
C GLY A 120 -3.46 1.65 6.18
N PRO A 121 -4.26 0.67 5.77
CA PRO A 121 -5.58 0.93 5.21
C PRO A 121 -6.59 1.16 6.35
N TYR A 122 -6.91 2.43 6.60
CA TYR A 122 -8.10 2.79 7.37
C TYR A 122 -9.33 2.53 6.50
N SER A 123 -10.34 1.86 7.05
CA SER A 123 -11.63 1.80 6.38
C SER A 123 -12.22 3.20 6.29
N SER A 124 -13.01 3.45 5.25
CA SER A 124 -13.60 4.77 5.00
C SER A 124 -14.46 5.26 6.17
N ASP A 125 -15.08 4.36 6.96
CA ASP A 125 -15.81 4.75 8.16
C ASP A 125 -14.91 5.37 9.23
N GLU A 126 -13.63 5.00 9.34
CA GLU A 126 -12.69 5.54 10.33
C GLU A 126 -12.29 7.00 10.09
N LEU A 127 -12.64 7.57 8.92
CA LEU A 127 -12.39 8.98 8.58
C LEU A 127 -12.96 9.94 9.64
N ARG A 128 -14.11 9.61 10.24
CA ARG A 128 -14.75 10.40 11.30
C ARG A 128 -13.85 10.60 12.53
N PHE A 129 -13.08 9.58 12.89
CA PHE A 129 -12.16 9.66 14.03
C PHE A 129 -10.93 10.49 13.70
N ALA A 130 -10.44 10.41 12.46
CA ALA A 130 -9.32 11.24 12.01
C ALA A 130 -9.67 12.73 12.05
N GLU A 131 -10.93 13.09 11.82
CA GLU A 131 -11.40 14.45 12.03
C GLU A 131 -11.43 14.82 13.53
N ARG A 132 -12.08 14.00 14.37
CA ARG A 132 -12.12 14.23 15.82
C ARG A 132 -10.71 14.44 16.41
N GLU A 133 -9.76 13.60 16.04
CA GLU A 133 -8.36 13.70 16.49
C GLU A 133 -7.68 14.98 16.02
N ALA A 134 -8.01 15.46 14.82
CA ALA A 134 -7.52 16.75 14.33
C ALA A 134 -8.10 17.90 15.16
N LEU A 135 -9.40 17.87 15.43
CA LEU A 135 -10.10 18.87 16.23
C LEU A 135 -9.61 18.88 17.70
N ALA A 136 -9.31 17.72 18.28
CA ALA A 136 -8.79 17.60 19.64
C ALA A 136 -7.38 18.21 19.81
N ARG A 137 -6.62 18.33 18.71
CA ARG A 137 -5.28 18.93 18.66
C ARG A 137 -5.29 20.36 18.12
N ARG A 138 -6.44 20.87 17.70
CA ARG A 138 -6.57 22.19 17.08
C ARG A 138 -6.19 23.28 18.07
N LEU A 139 -5.46 24.26 17.56
CA LEU A 139 -5.23 25.54 18.22
C LEU A 139 -6.34 26.53 17.86
N TYR A 140 -6.87 27.20 18.87
CA TYR A 140 -7.87 28.25 18.71
C TYR A 140 -7.26 29.62 18.96
N ALA A 141 -7.95 30.66 18.50
CA ALA A 141 -7.47 32.02 18.64
C ALA A 141 -7.24 32.43 20.10
N GLN A 142 -8.22 32.07 20.93
CA GLN A 142 -8.21 32.34 22.36
C GLN A 142 -7.04 31.68 23.10
N ASP A 143 -6.44 30.61 22.56
CA ASP A 143 -5.28 29.96 23.18
C ASP A 143 -4.01 30.83 23.05
N LEU A 144 -4.07 31.87 22.23
CA LEU A 144 -2.93 32.70 21.86
C LEU A 144 -3.09 34.16 22.31
N ASN A 145 -4.17 34.51 23.04
CA ASN A 145 -4.51 35.89 23.42
C ASN A 145 -3.63 36.49 24.53
N GLU A 146 -2.69 35.74 25.12
CA GLU A 146 -1.88 36.17 26.27
C GLU A 146 -0.37 36.09 25.98
N ILE A 147 0.02 36.14 24.70
CA ILE A 147 1.39 35.90 24.25
C ILE A 147 2.13 37.22 23.99
N ASP A 148 3.34 37.33 24.54
CA ASP A 148 4.30 38.39 24.22
C ASP A 148 4.72 38.32 22.73
N PRO A 149 4.73 39.44 21.98
CA PRO A 149 5.11 39.46 20.57
C PRO A 149 6.49 38.85 20.25
N ASP A 150 7.47 38.88 21.17
CA ASP A 150 8.82 38.37 20.91
C ASP A 150 9.36 37.44 22.02
N GLY A 151 10.08 36.40 21.62
CA GLY A 151 10.75 35.47 22.53
C GLY A 151 10.09 34.10 22.64
N GLN A 152 10.42 33.37 23.71
CA GLN A 152 9.89 32.03 23.96
C GLN A 152 8.84 32.07 25.07
N VAL A 153 7.61 31.65 24.75
CA VAL A 153 6.48 31.65 25.69
C VAL A 153 5.91 30.25 25.83
N THR A 154 5.58 29.86 27.06
CA THR A 154 4.83 28.64 27.35
C THR A 154 3.41 29.01 27.77
N VAL A 155 2.41 28.52 27.04
CA VAL A 155 1.00 28.81 27.32
C VAL A 155 0.30 27.53 27.73
N LYS A 156 -0.45 27.60 28.84
CA LYS A 156 -1.37 26.54 29.24
C LYS A 156 -2.66 26.69 28.46
N VAL A 157 -3.03 25.65 27.74
CA VAL A 157 -4.20 25.65 26.88
C VAL A 157 -5.44 25.47 27.74
N ARG A 158 -6.38 26.41 27.65
CA ARG A 158 -7.63 26.36 28.42
C ARG A 158 -8.51 25.22 27.91
N SER A 159 -9.20 24.56 28.84
CA SER A 159 -10.24 23.59 28.49
C SER A 159 -11.31 24.29 27.66
N SER A 160 -11.65 23.68 26.52
CA SER A 160 -12.75 24.13 25.66
C SER A 160 -13.96 23.22 25.84
N HIS A 161 -15.09 23.57 25.23
CA HIS A 161 -16.27 22.69 25.19
C HIS A 161 -16.01 21.34 24.47
N ALA A 162 -14.96 21.24 23.64
CA ALA A 162 -14.53 19.99 23.03
C ALA A 162 -13.45 19.29 23.88
N GLU A 163 -13.47 17.95 23.91
CA GLU A 163 -12.41 17.13 24.51
C GLU A 163 -11.09 17.39 23.75
N ARG A 164 -10.13 18.07 24.40
CA ARG A 164 -8.82 18.40 23.82
C ARG A 164 -7.76 17.43 24.30
N SER A 165 -6.92 16.96 23.39
CA SER A 165 -5.66 16.30 23.77
C SER A 165 -4.56 17.30 24.06
N LEU A 166 -4.64 18.50 23.48
CA LEU A 166 -3.68 19.58 23.68
C LEU A 166 -3.89 20.24 25.05
N SER A 167 -2.85 20.27 25.89
CA SER A 167 -2.88 20.86 27.23
C SER A 167 -1.96 22.07 27.39
N LYS A 168 -0.88 22.11 26.60
CA LYS A 168 0.20 23.09 26.72
C LYS A 168 0.84 23.29 25.36
N LEU A 169 1.27 24.51 25.09
CA LEU A 169 2.05 24.83 23.91
C LEU A 169 3.28 25.66 24.31
N LYS A 170 4.38 25.48 23.60
CA LYS A 170 5.54 26.37 23.63
C LYS A 170 5.64 27.02 22.27
N LEU A 171 5.83 28.33 22.25
CA LEU A 171 5.98 29.09 21.02
C LEU A 171 7.27 29.87 21.06
N GLN A 172 7.85 30.08 19.88
CA GLN A 172 8.98 30.97 19.67
C GLN A 172 8.58 31.96 18.60
N THR A 173 8.59 33.23 18.96
CA THR A 173 8.37 34.35 18.04
C THR A 173 9.65 35.13 17.84
N GLU A 174 9.82 35.68 16.64
CA GLU A 174 10.94 36.54 16.27
C GLU A 174 10.45 37.63 15.32
N ALA A 175 10.69 38.90 15.68
CA ALA A 175 10.23 40.06 14.92
C ALA A 175 8.70 40.01 14.67
N GLY A 176 7.94 39.60 15.70
CA GLY A 176 6.50 39.42 15.62
C GLY A 176 6.02 38.27 14.72
N MET A 177 6.91 37.39 14.25
CA MET A 177 6.53 36.20 13.46
C MET A 177 6.62 34.93 14.31
N LEU A 178 5.64 34.03 14.19
CA LEU A 178 5.72 32.70 14.81
C LEU A 178 6.75 31.85 14.05
N ARG A 179 7.89 31.53 14.66
CA ARG A 179 8.96 30.69 14.06
C ARG A 179 8.79 29.22 14.36
N GLN A 180 8.47 28.90 15.61
CA GLN A 180 8.34 27.53 16.08
C GLN A 180 7.20 27.40 17.08
N LEU A 181 6.55 26.25 17.07
CA LEU A 181 5.45 25.91 17.95
C LEU A 181 5.52 24.42 18.32
N GLU A 182 5.59 24.12 19.59
CA GLU A 182 5.56 22.76 20.14
C GLU A 182 4.27 22.54 20.91
N LEU A 183 3.62 21.42 20.65
CA LEU A 183 2.34 21.04 21.23
C LEU A 183 2.56 19.89 22.20
N PHE A 184 1.96 19.96 23.40
CA PHE A 184 2.08 18.95 24.44
C PHE A 184 0.71 18.52 24.96
N ASP A 185 0.56 17.24 25.27
CA ASP A 185 -0.63 16.74 25.93
C ASP A 185 -0.58 16.91 27.46
N ALA A 186 -1.58 16.41 28.17
CA ALA A 186 -1.69 16.58 29.63
C ALA A 186 -0.56 15.87 30.40
N ALA A 187 0.15 14.93 29.78
CA ALA A 187 1.30 14.24 30.34
C ALA A 187 2.64 14.93 30.00
N ASP A 188 2.60 16.12 29.38
CA ASP A 188 3.75 16.82 28.83
C ASP A 188 4.49 16.02 27.74
N GLU A 189 3.81 15.05 27.10
CA GLU A 189 4.35 14.33 25.95
C GLU A 189 4.18 15.16 24.67
N PRO A 190 5.18 15.21 23.78
CA PRO A 190 5.10 15.98 22.55
C PRO A 190 4.02 15.40 21.61
N LEU A 191 3.10 16.26 21.17
CA LEU A 191 2.07 15.98 20.17
C LEU A 191 2.57 16.26 18.76
N CYS A 192 3.24 17.40 18.59
CA CYS A 192 3.74 17.90 17.31
C CYS A 192 4.73 19.05 17.57
N GLN A 193 5.74 19.17 16.72
CA GLN A 193 6.57 20.36 16.61
C GLN A 193 6.36 20.97 15.23
N LEU A 194 6.18 22.28 15.15
CA LEU A 194 5.86 23.03 13.94
C LEU A 194 6.93 24.11 13.77
N LYS A 195 7.49 24.21 12.57
CA LYS A 195 8.44 25.25 12.16
C LYS A 195 7.84 26.01 10.98
N TYR A 196 7.96 27.32 11.00
CA TYR A 196 7.38 28.21 10.00
C TYR A 196 8.47 28.99 9.29
N GLU A 197 8.44 28.95 7.96
CA GLU A 197 9.33 29.73 7.09
C GLU A 197 8.48 30.77 6.36
N TYR A 198 8.99 32.00 6.26
CA TYR A 198 8.30 33.14 5.67
C TYR A 198 9.15 33.75 4.56
N ASP A 199 8.49 34.21 3.51
CA ASP A 199 9.06 35.15 2.56
C ASP A 199 9.06 36.54 3.20
N LEU A 200 10.15 37.27 3.02
CA LEU A 200 10.35 38.62 3.54
C LEU A 200 10.56 39.60 2.38
N PRO A 201 9.52 39.94 1.61
CA PRO A 201 9.65 40.92 0.54
C PRO A 201 9.95 42.31 1.14
N PRO A 202 10.79 43.14 0.49
CA PRO A 202 11.02 44.50 0.93
C PRO A 202 9.69 45.29 0.96
N ASN A 203 9.39 45.95 2.08
CA ASN A 203 8.20 46.79 2.28
C ASN A 203 6.83 46.07 2.27
N GLU A 204 6.80 44.73 2.35
CA GLU A 204 5.56 43.97 2.51
C GLU A 204 5.52 43.21 3.83
N ASN A 205 4.31 42.83 4.26
CA ASN A 205 4.16 41.96 5.42
C ASN A 205 4.74 40.56 5.11
N PRO A 206 5.42 39.91 6.08
CA PRO A 206 5.89 38.54 5.92
C PRO A 206 4.76 37.60 5.48
N LYS A 207 5.05 36.77 4.48
CA LYS A 207 4.09 35.79 3.94
C LYS A 207 4.61 34.40 4.23
N ILE A 208 3.80 33.56 4.89
CA ILE A 208 4.19 32.16 5.13
C ILE A 208 4.52 31.48 3.80
N HIS A 209 5.68 30.85 3.71
CA HIS A 209 6.15 30.10 2.56
C HIS A 209 6.00 28.60 2.81
N LYS A 210 6.36 28.15 4.01
CA LYS A 210 6.42 26.74 4.36
C LYS A 210 6.10 26.51 5.82
N LEU A 211 5.44 25.39 6.10
CA LEU A 211 5.24 24.86 7.45
C LEU A 211 5.80 23.43 7.49
N ILE A 212 6.68 23.15 8.45
CA ILE A 212 7.25 21.84 8.67
C ILE A 212 6.75 21.32 10.02
N ALA A 213 5.96 20.26 9.99
CA ALA A 213 5.37 19.60 11.14
C ALA A 213 6.09 18.26 11.42
N GLU A 214 6.83 18.19 12.51
CA GLU A 214 7.45 16.98 13.02
C GLU A 214 6.49 16.31 14.02
N LEU A 215 5.98 15.14 13.65
CA LEU A 215 5.07 14.33 14.45
C LEU A 215 5.87 13.19 15.08
N PRO A 216 5.97 13.11 16.41
CA PRO A 216 6.72 12.04 17.06
C PRO A 216 6.09 10.68 16.80
N ALA A 217 6.91 9.64 16.92
CA ALA A 217 6.45 8.27 16.86
C ALA A 217 5.52 7.99 18.06
N ARG A 218 4.25 7.67 17.80
CA ARG A 218 3.25 7.41 18.85
C ARG A 218 2.79 5.96 18.78
N PRO A 219 2.87 5.21 19.89
CA PRO A 219 2.27 3.88 19.94
C PRO A 219 0.75 4.00 19.91
N GLU A 220 0.13 3.43 18.90
CA GLU A 220 -1.33 3.37 18.75
C GLU A 220 -1.84 1.99 19.18
N PRO A 221 -3.01 1.90 19.85
CA PRO A 221 -3.60 0.61 20.16
C PRO A 221 -4.10 -0.07 18.88
N VAL A 222 -3.67 -1.30 18.65
CA VAL A 222 -4.12 -2.18 17.57
C VAL A 222 -4.86 -3.34 18.19
N ALA A 223 -6.09 -3.58 17.75
CA ALA A 223 -6.87 -4.75 18.12
C ALA A 223 -6.15 -5.99 17.59
N VAL A 224 -5.65 -6.81 18.51
CA VAL A 224 -5.08 -8.10 18.16
C VAL A 224 -6.08 -9.20 18.43
N ASN A 225 -6.87 -9.08 19.51
CA ASN A 225 -7.86 -10.08 19.93
C ASN A 225 -7.32 -11.52 19.84
N GLN A 226 -6.04 -11.69 20.12
CA GLN A 226 -5.35 -12.97 20.10
C GLN A 226 -4.56 -13.09 21.40
N GLN A 227 -4.33 -14.33 21.83
CA GLN A 227 -3.40 -14.58 22.92
C GLN A 227 -1.97 -14.37 22.43
N LEU A 228 -1.31 -13.35 22.98
CA LEU A 228 0.09 -13.05 22.68
C LEU A 228 0.99 -13.48 23.84
N PRO A 229 2.17 -14.05 23.55
CA PRO A 229 3.17 -14.28 24.58
C PRO A 229 3.71 -12.93 25.09
N VAL A 230 3.59 -12.66 26.39
CA VAL A 230 4.17 -11.48 27.05
C VAL A 230 5.43 -11.92 27.77
N PHE A 231 6.59 -11.42 27.33
CA PHE A 231 7.89 -11.75 27.91
C PHE A 231 8.20 -10.82 29.08
N GLN A 232 8.34 -11.36 30.29
CA GLN A 232 8.90 -10.65 31.43
C GLN A 232 10.36 -11.13 31.64
N PRO A 233 11.33 -10.22 31.83
CA PRO A 233 12.71 -10.62 32.08
C PRO A 233 12.82 -11.61 33.25
N GLY A 234 13.46 -12.76 33.02
CA GLY A 234 13.65 -13.80 34.04
C GLY A 234 12.45 -14.71 34.32
N ALA A 235 11.34 -14.57 33.59
CA ALA A 235 10.16 -15.43 33.73
C ALA A 235 9.76 -16.11 32.40
N PRO A 236 9.13 -17.29 32.46
CA PRO A 236 8.44 -17.85 31.31
C PRO A 236 7.35 -16.87 30.82
N PRO A 237 7.22 -16.61 29.50
CA PRO A 237 6.20 -15.77 28.92
C PRO A 237 4.85 -16.34 29.26
N ARG A 238 4.04 -15.49 29.85
CA ARG A 238 2.64 -15.80 30.07
C ARG A 238 1.90 -15.32 28.86
N ARG A 239 0.98 -16.14 28.32
CA ARG A 239 0.02 -15.59 27.37
C ARG A 239 -0.97 -14.76 28.14
N GLN A 240 -0.97 -13.48 27.83
CA GLN A 240 -2.07 -12.62 28.16
C GLN A 240 -2.97 -12.60 26.94
N PHE A 241 -4.28 -12.69 27.14
CA PHE A 241 -5.19 -12.26 26.11
C PHE A 241 -4.93 -10.77 25.92
N VAL A 242 -4.29 -10.41 24.81
CA VAL A 242 -3.98 -9.03 24.49
C VAL A 242 -5.07 -8.60 23.53
N SER A 243 -6.09 -7.97 24.09
CA SER A 243 -7.08 -7.27 23.28
C SER A 243 -6.41 -6.20 22.42
N GLU A 244 -5.35 -5.56 22.94
CA GLU A 244 -4.71 -4.39 22.35
C GLU A 244 -3.17 -4.42 22.45
N LEU A 245 -2.48 -4.30 21.31
CA LEU A 245 -1.04 -4.02 21.28
C LEU A 245 -0.78 -2.54 21.04
N ARG A 246 0.21 -1.98 21.72
CA ARG A 246 0.77 -0.67 21.38
C ARG A 246 1.72 -0.82 20.18
N TYR A 247 1.28 -0.38 19.01
CA TYR A 247 2.03 -0.44 17.77
C TYR A 247 2.44 0.95 17.31
N VAL A 248 3.74 1.15 17.10
CA VAL A 248 4.26 2.41 16.57
C VAL A 248 4.29 2.33 15.05
N TYR A 249 3.35 3.03 14.40
CA TYR A 249 3.35 3.14 12.95
C TYR A 249 4.37 4.18 12.48
N HIS A 250 5.25 3.81 11.55
CA HIS A 250 6.42 4.58 11.10
C HIS A 250 7.41 4.94 12.22
N LYS A 251 8.33 4.02 12.50
CA LYS A 251 9.41 4.22 13.47
C LYS A 251 10.21 5.49 13.14
N GLY A 252 10.43 6.32 14.17
CA GLY A 252 11.12 7.62 14.03
C GLY A 252 10.19 8.81 13.78
N GLY A 253 8.88 8.60 13.65
CA GLY A 253 7.92 9.68 13.47
C GLY A 253 7.70 10.05 12.00
N ARG A 254 6.98 11.16 11.79
CA ARG A 254 6.64 11.66 10.46
C ARG A 254 6.95 13.14 10.37
N THR A 255 7.45 13.56 9.22
CA THR A 255 7.58 14.97 8.89
C THR A 255 6.56 15.30 7.81
N ALA A 256 5.66 16.25 8.10
CA ALA A 256 4.71 16.79 7.16
C ALA A 256 5.13 18.21 6.77
N THR A 257 5.39 18.43 5.48
CA THR A 257 5.74 19.75 4.94
C THR A 257 4.54 20.29 4.18
N VAL A 258 4.07 21.49 4.52
CA VAL A 258 3.03 22.22 3.81
C VAL A 258 3.68 23.39 3.11
N THR A 259 3.55 23.46 1.78
CA THR A 259 4.05 24.56 0.95
C THR A 259 2.90 25.48 0.60
N TYR A 260 3.13 26.78 0.74
CA TYR A 260 2.17 27.83 0.47
C TYR A 260 2.61 28.64 -0.75
N GLU A 261 1.67 28.96 -1.62
CA GLU A 261 1.89 29.81 -2.78
C GLU A 261 0.81 30.88 -2.88
N ASP A 262 1.13 31.95 -3.60
CA ASP A 262 0.17 33.00 -3.91
C ASP A 262 -0.79 32.55 -5.00
N VAL A 263 -2.08 32.54 -4.69
CA VAL A 263 -3.15 32.13 -5.59
C VAL A 263 -4.07 33.31 -5.85
N GLN A 264 -4.37 33.56 -7.12
CA GLN A 264 -5.35 34.56 -7.51
C GLN A 264 -6.77 34.10 -7.17
N PHE A 265 -7.48 34.90 -6.38
CA PHE A 265 -8.79 34.57 -5.82
C PHE A 265 -9.69 35.81 -5.81
N LYS A 266 -10.65 35.88 -6.76
CA LYS A 266 -11.51 37.07 -6.98
C LYS A 266 -10.74 38.39 -7.09
N GLY A 267 -9.64 38.40 -7.84
CA GLY A 267 -8.80 39.60 -7.99
C GLY A 267 -8.02 39.99 -6.74
N ARG A 268 -8.00 39.13 -5.72
CA ARG A 268 -7.10 39.23 -4.55
C ARG A 268 -6.08 38.12 -4.62
N GLN A 269 -4.86 38.41 -4.21
CA GLN A 269 -3.84 37.40 -4.02
C GLN A 269 -3.97 36.83 -2.62
N LEU A 270 -4.22 35.52 -2.51
CA LEU A 270 -4.28 34.81 -1.23
C LEU A 270 -3.12 33.82 -1.15
N ARG A 271 -2.44 33.79 -0.01
CA ARG A 271 -1.44 32.78 0.27
C ARG A 271 -2.12 31.50 0.78
N LEU A 272 -2.16 30.46 -0.05
CA LEU A 272 -2.89 29.22 0.23
C LEU A 272 -1.97 28.01 0.20
N PRO A 273 -2.27 26.94 0.97
CA PRO A 273 -1.51 25.71 0.87
C PRO A 273 -1.76 25.06 -0.49
N VAL A 274 -0.70 24.77 -1.24
CA VAL A 274 -0.79 24.15 -2.57
C VAL A 274 -0.22 22.74 -2.60
N ARG A 275 0.63 22.40 -1.61
CA ARG A 275 1.26 21.09 -1.54
C ARG A 275 1.48 20.65 -0.10
N ILE A 276 1.24 19.37 0.16
CA ILE A 276 1.48 18.71 1.43
C ILE A 276 2.29 17.46 1.14
N ASP A 277 3.50 17.34 1.68
CA ASP A 277 4.31 16.12 1.59
C ASP A 277 4.48 15.53 2.98
N VAL A 278 4.29 14.22 3.12
CA VAL A 278 4.52 13.52 4.38
C VAL A 278 5.52 12.40 4.16
N CYS A 279 6.59 12.40 4.93
CA CYS A 279 7.64 11.39 4.91
C CYS A 279 7.89 10.80 6.30
N ILE A 280 8.54 9.64 6.35
CA ILE A 280 9.12 9.13 7.61
C ILE A 280 10.30 10.00 7.96
N THR A 281 10.31 10.58 9.17
CA THR A 281 11.36 11.52 9.59
C THR A 281 12.76 10.90 9.52
N ALA A 282 12.91 9.66 9.99
CA ALA A 282 14.20 8.99 10.06
C ALA A 282 14.80 8.62 8.68
N THR A 283 13.96 8.35 7.67
CA THR A 283 14.43 7.84 6.37
C THR A 283 14.20 8.81 5.21
N GLY A 284 13.39 9.84 5.41
CA GLY A 284 12.91 10.73 4.35
C GLY A 284 11.96 10.05 3.35
N MET A 285 11.61 8.78 3.57
CA MET A 285 10.80 8.02 2.63
C MET A 285 9.37 8.62 2.55
N PRO A 286 8.88 8.95 1.34
CA PRO A 286 7.55 9.51 1.17
C PRO A 286 6.47 8.48 1.55
N LEU A 287 5.49 8.94 2.32
CA LEU A 287 4.32 8.17 2.74
C LEU A 287 3.08 8.59 1.96
N ARG A 288 2.93 9.90 1.77
CA ARG A 288 1.80 10.49 1.06
C ARG A 288 2.13 11.92 0.66
N SER A 289 1.52 12.36 -0.43
CA SER A 289 1.54 13.75 -0.87
C SER A 289 0.12 14.20 -1.20
N ALA A 290 -0.14 15.50 -1.18
CA ALA A 290 -1.35 16.09 -1.71
C ALA A 290 -1.00 17.38 -2.45
N ARG A 291 -1.49 17.53 -3.67
CA ARG A 291 -1.45 18.79 -4.42
C ARG A 291 -2.84 19.39 -4.47
N LEU A 292 -2.96 20.67 -4.14
CA LEU A 292 -4.20 21.42 -4.05
C LEU A 292 -4.19 22.52 -5.10
N TYR A 293 -5.24 22.62 -5.92
CA TYR A 293 -5.30 23.52 -7.07
C TYR A 293 -6.75 23.88 -7.43
N ASN A 294 -6.95 24.69 -8.48
CA ASN A 294 -8.27 25.14 -8.91
C ASN A 294 -9.08 25.85 -7.81
N PHE A 295 -8.41 26.65 -6.97
CA PHE A 295 -9.07 27.42 -5.92
C PHE A 295 -10.07 28.42 -6.51
N ARG A 296 -11.31 28.37 -6.04
CA ARG A 296 -12.37 29.31 -6.43
C ARG A 296 -13.30 29.59 -5.26
N GLN A 297 -13.78 30.82 -5.16
CA GLN A 297 -14.90 31.11 -4.26
C GLN A 297 -16.19 30.70 -4.96
N VAL A 298 -17.07 30.01 -4.24
CA VAL A 298 -18.39 29.65 -4.75
C VAL A 298 -19.45 30.22 -3.83
N GLN A 299 -20.60 30.57 -4.39
CA GLN A 299 -21.77 31.01 -3.62
C GLN A 299 -22.75 29.84 -3.60
N MET A 300 -22.67 29.03 -2.55
CA MET A 300 -23.53 27.88 -2.36
C MET A 300 -23.96 27.82 -0.90
N THR A 301 -25.21 27.45 -0.66
CA THR A 301 -25.68 27.09 0.68
C THR A 301 -25.06 25.76 1.10
N LYS A 302 -25.08 25.47 2.40
CA LYS A 302 -24.63 24.18 2.93
C LYS A 302 -25.30 22.99 2.24
N GLN A 303 -26.62 23.09 1.99
CA GLN A 303 -27.38 22.03 1.31
C GLN A 303 -26.91 21.87 -0.14
N GLN A 304 -26.74 22.99 -0.87
CA GLN A 304 -26.22 22.95 -2.24
C GLN A 304 -24.82 22.35 -2.32
N VAL A 305 -23.95 22.63 -1.34
CA VAL A 305 -22.62 21.99 -1.25
C VAL A 305 -22.75 20.48 -1.08
N TRP A 306 -23.64 20.04 -0.19
CA TRP A 306 -23.85 18.62 0.03
C TRP A 306 -24.39 17.91 -1.21
N ASP A 307 -25.35 18.53 -1.90
CA ASP A 307 -25.92 18.02 -3.14
C ASP A 307 -24.86 17.95 -4.24
N ALA A 308 -24.00 18.97 -4.38
CA ALA A 308 -22.90 18.96 -5.33
C ALA A 308 -21.83 17.92 -5.01
N ALA A 309 -21.50 17.71 -3.73
CA ALA A 309 -20.58 16.65 -3.32
C ALA A 309 -21.15 15.26 -3.65
N ARG A 310 -22.44 15.02 -3.34
CA ARG A 310 -23.13 13.77 -3.69
C ARG A 310 -23.23 13.56 -5.20
N ALA A 311 -23.60 14.57 -5.96
CA ALA A 311 -23.69 14.50 -7.42
C ALA A 311 -22.32 14.22 -8.05
N LEU A 312 -21.25 14.83 -7.53
CA LEU A 312 -19.89 14.59 -8.00
C LEU A 312 -19.40 13.18 -7.68
N ALA A 313 -19.78 12.64 -6.51
CA ALA A 313 -19.48 11.28 -6.10
C ALA A 313 -20.41 10.24 -6.74
N ALA A 314 -21.54 10.65 -7.34
CA ALA A 314 -22.56 9.73 -7.83
C ALA A 314 -22.04 8.76 -8.89
N VAL A 315 -22.61 7.55 -8.85
CA VAL A 315 -22.45 6.52 -9.87
C VAL A 315 -23.45 6.79 -10.97
N ASP A 316 -22.97 7.13 -12.16
CA ASP A 316 -23.86 7.33 -13.32
C ASP A 316 -24.34 5.99 -13.91
N PRO A 317 -25.46 5.99 -14.68
CA PRO A 317 -25.98 4.78 -15.31
C PRO A 317 -24.96 4.10 -16.23
N GLN A 318 -24.15 4.87 -16.97
CA GLN A 318 -23.11 4.35 -17.86
C GLN A 318 -22.05 3.54 -17.07
N TYR A 319 -21.66 4.03 -15.90
CA TYR A 319 -20.73 3.33 -15.01
C TYR A 319 -21.34 2.04 -14.46
N SER A 320 -22.64 2.03 -14.17
CA SER A 320 -23.35 0.84 -13.72
C SER A 320 -23.39 -0.24 -14.82
N THR A 321 -23.69 0.16 -16.06
CA THR A 321 -23.61 -0.72 -17.24
C THR A 321 -22.20 -1.25 -17.45
N TYR A 322 -21.19 -0.38 -17.39
CA TYR A 322 -19.79 -0.77 -17.45
C TYR A 322 -19.43 -1.79 -16.35
N ARG A 323 -19.84 -1.57 -15.09
CA ARG A 323 -19.57 -2.54 -14.00
C ARG A 323 -20.22 -3.90 -14.25
N ALA A 324 -21.43 -3.93 -14.81
CA ALA A 324 -22.10 -5.17 -15.18
C ALA A 324 -21.30 -5.93 -16.25
N LEU A 325 -20.84 -5.24 -17.30
CA LEU A 325 -19.98 -5.80 -18.34
C LEU A 325 -18.63 -6.27 -17.78
N ALA A 326 -17.96 -5.44 -16.99
CA ALA A 326 -16.67 -5.76 -16.37
C ALA A 326 -16.79 -7.01 -15.49
N LYS A 327 -17.83 -7.12 -14.66
CA LYS A 327 -18.11 -8.31 -13.85
C LYS A 327 -18.38 -9.56 -14.70
N ARG A 328 -19.01 -9.41 -15.87
CA ARG A 328 -19.33 -10.51 -16.79
C ARG A 328 -18.14 -10.99 -17.61
N TYR A 329 -17.22 -10.10 -17.98
CA TYR A 329 -16.18 -10.39 -18.97
C TYR A 329 -14.74 -10.31 -18.46
N LEU A 330 -14.45 -9.50 -17.44
CA LEU A 330 -13.10 -9.42 -16.87
C LEU A 330 -12.89 -10.49 -15.80
N PRO A 331 -11.67 -11.02 -15.65
CA PRO A 331 -11.34 -12.10 -14.73
C PRO A 331 -11.25 -11.69 -13.24
N GLU A 332 -11.93 -10.60 -12.83
CA GLU A 332 -11.74 -9.98 -11.50
C GLU A 332 -12.43 -10.71 -10.33
N GLY A 333 -12.77 -12.00 -10.46
CA GLY A 333 -13.28 -12.77 -9.33
C GLY A 333 -13.73 -14.18 -9.68
N ILE A 334 -13.95 -14.99 -8.65
CA ILE A 334 -14.62 -16.28 -8.76
C ILE A 334 -16.03 -16.00 -9.31
N ARG A 335 -16.27 -16.41 -10.56
CA ARG A 335 -17.62 -16.34 -11.15
C ARG A 335 -18.53 -17.24 -10.30
N PRO A 336 -19.69 -16.73 -9.84
CA PRO A 336 -20.60 -17.55 -9.07
C PRO A 336 -21.05 -18.74 -9.91
N VAL A 337 -20.83 -19.94 -9.39
CA VAL A 337 -21.31 -21.17 -10.03
C VAL A 337 -22.84 -21.12 -10.03
N ARG A 338 -23.46 -21.41 -11.18
CA ARG A 338 -24.92 -21.50 -11.27
C ARG A 338 -25.39 -22.62 -10.35
N LYS A 339 -26.33 -22.32 -9.43
CA LYS A 339 -26.87 -23.30 -8.47
C LYS A 339 -27.40 -24.57 -9.16
N SER A 340 -27.93 -24.44 -10.37
CA SER A 340 -28.44 -25.58 -11.17
C SER A 340 -27.35 -26.57 -11.62
N LEU A 341 -26.07 -26.22 -11.52
CA LEU A 341 -24.94 -27.08 -11.91
C LEU A 341 -24.25 -27.73 -10.69
N VAL A 342 -24.79 -27.51 -9.49
CA VAL A 342 -24.26 -28.00 -8.22
C VAL A 342 -25.09 -29.19 -7.77
N THR A 343 -24.43 -30.28 -7.39
CA THR A 343 -25.10 -31.53 -6.98
C THR A 343 -25.07 -31.74 -5.46
N ILE A 344 -24.21 -31.02 -4.73
CA ILE A 344 -24.06 -31.17 -3.27
C ILE A 344 -24.80 -30.04 -2.55
N ASP A 345 -25.70 -30.41 -1.63
CA ASP A 345 -26.34 -29.47 -0.71
C ASP A 345 -25.30 -28.93 0.30
N PRO A 346 -25.18 -27.61 0.51
CA PRO A 346 -24.32 -27.04 1.55
C PRO A 346 -24.57 -27.56 2.97
N ASN A 347 -25.75 -28.13 3.24
CA ASN A 347 -26.12 -28.71 4.52
C ASN A 347 -25.80 -30.21 4.65
N ASP A 348 -25.48 -30.89 3.54
CA ASP A 348 -25.06 -32.30 3.57
C ASP A 348 -23.58 -32.41 3.92
N ILE A 349 -23.29 -32.36 5.23
CA ILE A 349 -21.93 -32.43 5.76
C ILE A 349 -21.22 -33.72 5.33
N ALA A 350 -21.94 -34.85 5.23
CA ALA A 350 -21.34 -36.12 4.85
C ALA A 350 -20.85 -36.09 3.39
N ALA A 351 -21.65 -35.56 2.47
CA ALA A 351 -21.23 -35.37 1.08
C ALA A 351 -20.05 -34.39 0.95
N ILE A 352 -20.03 -33.32 1.75
CA ILE A 352 -18.92 -32.35 1.76
C ILE A 352 -17.63 -32.98 2.28
N GLU A 353 -17.68 -33.75 3.37
CA GLU A 353 -16.52 -34.46 3.91
C GLU A 353 -16.01 -35.54 2.96
N ALA A 354 -16.91 -36.25 2.26
CA ALA A 354 -16.53 -37.18 1.19
C ALA A 354 -15.83 -36.46 0.02
N LEU A 355 -16.31 -35.29 -0.38
CA LEU A 355 -15.67 -34.44 -1.39
C LEU A 355 -14.29 -33.96 -0.94
N ILE A 356 -14.13 -33.57 0.33
CA ILE A 356 -12.85 -33.17 0.91
C ILE A 356 -11.88 -34.36 0.92
N ALA A 357 -12.34 -35.55 1.33
CA ALA A 357 -11.54 -36.76 1.38
C ALA A 357 -11.06 -37.23 -0.01
N LYS A 358 -11.86 -36.98 -1.06
CA LYS A 358 -11.49 -37.27 -2.46
C LYS A 358 -10.24 -36.50 -2.92
N TYR A 359 -9.99 -35.32 -2.36
CA TYR A 359 -8.86 -34.44 -2.74
C TYR A 359 -7.93 -34.20 -1.55
N PRO A 360 -7.07 -35.19 -1.20
CA PRO A 360 -6.20 -35.08 -0.05
C PRO A 360 -5.17 -33.96 -0.27
N VAL A 361 -5.24 -32.95 0.60
CA VAL A 361 -4.23 -31.91 0.71
C VAL A 361 -3.26 -32.26 1.85
N PRO A 362 -1.97 -31.90 1.78
CA PRO A 362 -1.05 -32.13 2.88
C PRO A 362 -1.68 -31.56 4.16
N GLU A 363 -1.75 -32.28 5.27
CA GLU A 363 -2.32 -31.70 6.49
C GLU A 363 -1.59 -30.39 6.85
N PRO A 364 -2.33 -29.34 7.24
CA PRO A 364 -1.67 -28.14 7.71
C PRO A 364 -0.91 -28.54 8.97
N LEU A 365 0.32 -28.08 9.11
CA LEU A 365 0.97 -28.24 10.41
C LEU A 365 0.07 -27.58 11.44
N PRO A 366 -0.19 -28.26 12.58
CA PRO A 366 -0.93 -27.65 13.65
C PRO A 366 -0.29 -26.30 13.91
N SER A 367 -1.11 -25.27 14.00
CA SER A 367 -0.57 -23.96 14.33
C SER A 367 0.19 -24.08 15.64
N LEU A 368 1.13 -23.18 15.90
CA LEU A 368 1.83 -23.15 17.18
C LEU A 368 0.82 -23.22 18.36
N HIS A 369 -0.36 -22.61 18.19
CA HIS A 369 -1.45 -22.63 19.17
C HIS A 369 -2.10 -24.00 19.40
N ASP A 370 -2.08 -24.90 18.42
CA ASP A 370 -2.69 -26.23 18.51
C ASP A 370 -1.75 -27.25 19.17
N ARG A 371 -0.43 -27.02 19.11
CA ARG A 371 0.59 -27.98 19.59
C ARG A 371 0.79 -27.97 21.09
N ALA A 372 0.61 -26.82 21.70
CA ALA A 372 0.75 -26.64 23.12
C ALA A 372 -0.10 -25.47 23.56
N ASP A 373 -0.55 -25.52 24.81
CA ASP A 373 -1.00 -24.33 25.50
C ASP A 373 0.21 -23.43 25.75
N ILE A 374 0.63 -22.71 24.71
CA ILE A 374 1.79 -21.80 24.72
C ILE A 374 1.68 -20.77 25.86
N SER A 375 0.50 -20.61 26.49
CA SER A 375 0.32 -19.77 27.68
C SER A 375 1.11 -20.26 28.90
N LYS A 376 1.47 -21.54 28.90
CA LYS A 376 2.17 -22.23 29.99
C LYS A 376 3.67 -22.44 29.73
N LEU A 377 4.19 -22.03 28.58
CA LEU A 377 5.55 -22.32 28.16
C LEU A 377 6.51 -21.15 28.41
N SER A 378 7.79 -21.47 28.66
CA SER A 378 8.92 -20.55 28.81
C SER A 378 9.31 -19.84 27.51
N HIS A 379 10.11 -18.76 27.57
CA HIS A 379 10.43 -17.97 26.36
C HIS A 379 11.29 -18.83 25.47
N GLU A 380 12.28 -19.44 26.10
CA GLU A 380 13.15 -20.43 25.50
C GLU A 380 12.35 -21.61 24.95
N GLU A 381 11.33 -22.12 25.65
CA GLU A 381 10.44 -23.17 25.14
C GLU A 381 9.61 -22.72 23.93
N ILE A 382 9.12 -21.48 23.90
CA ILE A 382 8.44 -20.92 22.72
C ILE A 382 9.41 -20.79 21.55
N LEU A 383 10.64 -20.33 21.78
CA LEU A 383 11.67 -20.21 20.75
C LEU A 383 12.05 -21.60 20.22
N ILE A 384 12.17 -22.59 21.11
CA ILE A 384 12.40 -23.99 20.75
C ILE A 384 11.22 -24.51 19.93
N LEU A 385 9.97 -24.32 20.35
CA LEU A 385 8.78 -24.72 19.59
C LEU A 385 8.67 -24.02 18.25
N GLN A 386 9.04 -22.73 18.15
CA GLN A 386 9.07 -22.01 16.88
C GLN A 386 10.16 -22.55 15.95
N ARG A 387 11.36 -22.81 16.47
CA ARG A 387 12.43 -23.47 15.69
C ARG A 387 11.98 -24.85 15.25
N GLN A 388 11.43 -25.66 16.14
CA GLN A 388 10.85 -26.96 15.83
C GLN A 388 9.71 -26.84 14.81
N HIS A 389 8.85 -25.83 14.90
CA HIS A 389 7.78 -25.60 13.93
C HIS A 389 8.32 -25.18 12.56
N ILE A 390 9.38 -24.36 12.51
CA ILE A 390 10.08 -24.00 11.27
C ILE A 390 10.80 -25.22 10.69
N GLU A 391 11.47 -26.01 11.52
CA GLU A 391 12.09 -27.27 11.13
C GLU A 391 11.07 -28.26 10.63
N ASP A 392 9.91 -28.37 11.29
CA ASP A 392 8.80 -29.22 10.87
C ASP A 392 8.17 -28.70 9.58
N LEU A 393 8.03 -27.39 9.41
CA LEU A 393 7.63 -26.77 8.14
C LEU A 393 8.62 -27.13 7.04
N ASN A 394 9.93 -27.06 7.32
CA ASN A 394 10.97 -27.40 6.36
C ASN A 394 11.00 -28.90 6.06
N ARG A 395 10.89 -29.76 7.09
CA ARG A 395 10.77 -31.22 6.95
C ARG A 395 9.51 -31.59 6.17
N ARG A 396 8.38 -30.94 6.45
CA ARG A 396 7.11 -31.17 5.75
C ARG A 396 7.16 -30.69 4.31
N LYS A 397 7.84 -29.59 4.03
CA LYS A 397 8.13 -29.14 2.65
C LYS A 397 9.07 -30.10 1.92
N ALA A 398 9.96 -30.78 2.64
CA ALA A 398 10.85 -31.80 2.07
C ALA A 398 10.16 -33.16 1.88
N GLN A 399 9.15 -33.48 2.69
CA GLN A 399 8.31 -34.64 2.48
C GLN A 399 7.45 -34.46 1.23
N PRO A 400 7.36 -35.47 0.35
CA PRO A 400 6.42 -35.42 -0.77
C PRO A 400 5.00 -35.34 -0.20
N GLY A 401 4.28 -34.28 -0.56
CA GLY A 401 2.84 -34.20 -0.28
C GLY A 401 2.06 -35.27 -1.05
N PRO A 402 0.77 -35.46 -0.72
CA PRO A 402 -0.10 -36.32 -1.53
C PRO A 402 -0.03 -35.94 -3.02
N PRO A 403 -0.15 -36.87 -3.96
CA PRO A 403 -0.04 -36.55 -5.37
C PRO A 403 -1.07 -35.49 -5.77
N LYS A 404 -0.63 -34.48 -6.53
CA LYS A 404 -1.54 -33.46 -7.07
C LYS A 404 -2.49 -34.09 -8.08
N LEU A 405 -3.73 -34.29 -7.66
CA LEU A 405 -4.84 -34.72 -8.52
C LEU A 405 -5.36 -33.58 -9.41
N LEU A 406 -5.97 -33.94 -10.54
CA LEU A 406 -6.81 -33.04 -11.34
C LEU A 406 -8.23 -33.06 -10.77
N ILE A 407 -8.74 -31.90 -10.35
CA ILE A 407 -10.10 -31.78 -9.83
C ILE A 407 -11.09 -31.98 -10.99
N GLU A 408 -12.00 -32.93 -10.83
CA GLU A 408 -13.06 -33.20 -11.80
C GLU A 408 -13.97 -31.97 -11.98
N PRO A 409 -14.51 -31.72 -13.19
CA PRO A 409 -15.29 -30.52 -13.45
C PRO A 409 -16.48 -30.30 -12.50
N ASN A 410 -17.25 -31.36 -12.21
CA ASN A 410 -18.41 -31.28 -11.31
C ASN A 410 -17.99 -31.04 -9.85
N ASP A 411 -16.90 -31.66 -9.42
CA ASP A 411 -16.37 -31.44 -8.08
C ASP A 411 -15.84 -30.01 -7.92
N LEU A 412 -15.16 -29.47 -8.93
CA LEU A 412 -14.69 -28.09 -8.89
C LEU A 412 -15.85 -27.09 -8.79
N ARG A 413 -16.98 -27.34 -9.49
CA ARG A 413 -18.23 -26.58 -9.35
C ARG A 413 -18.78 -26.64 -7.94
N ASN A 414 -18.89 -27.85 -7.38
CA ASN A 414 -19.35 -28.06 -6.01
C ASN A 414 -18.45 -27.35 -5.00
N ILE A 415 -17.13 -27.52 -5.09
CA ILE A 415 -16.13 -26.89 -4.22
C ILE A 415 -16.28 -25.37 -4.24
N ARG A 416 -16.38 -24.75 -5.42
CA ARG A 416 -16.52 -23.28 -5.54
C ARG A 416 -17.83 -22.75 -5.01
N TYR A 417 -18.93 -23.45 -5.28
CA TYR A 417 -20.23 -23.09 -4.72
C TYR A 417 -20.21 -23.17 -3.20
N LEU A 418 -19.69 -24.26 -2.64
CA LEU A 418 -19.53 -24.46 -1.21
C LEU A 418 -18.60 -23.40 -0.59
N GLN A 419 -17.47 -23.05 -1.23
CA GLN A 419 -16.60 -21.96 -0.79
C GLN A 419 -17.39 -20.66 -0.59
N ILE A 420 -18.26 -20.29 -1.54
CA ILE A 420 -19.10 -19.08 -1.45
C ILE A 420 -20.12 -19.18 -0.32
N CYS A 421 -20.81 -20.32 -0.20
CA CYS A 421 -21.80 -20.56 0.86
C CYS A 421 -21.16 -20.46 2.25
N TYR A 422 -20.08 -21.21 2.48
CA TYR A 422 -19.38 -21.24 3.76
C TYR A 422 -18.65 -19.94 4.07
N GLN A 423 -18.18 -19.18 3.06
CA GLN A 423 -17.65 -17.83 3.28
C GLN A 423 -18.74 -16.87 3.79
N LYS A 424 -19.93 -16.88 3.18
CA LYS A 424 -21.05 -16.04 3.62
C LYS A 424 -21.49 -16.41 5.04
N GLU A 425 -21.58 -17.71 5.33
CA GLU A 425 -21.93 -18.20 6.67
C GLU A 425 -20.86 -17.83 7.70
N ALA A 426 -19.56 -18.00 7.38
CA ALA A 426 -18.45 -17.60 8.24
C ALA A 426 -18.50 -16.11 8.59
N VAL A 427 -18.78 -15.25 7.61
CA VAL A 427 -18.92 -13.79 7.81
C VAL A 427 -20.14 -13.48 8.70
N ALA A 428 -21.28 -14.13 8.48
CA ALA A 428 -22.47 -13.95 9.29
C ALA A 428 -22.25 -14.38 10.75
N LEU A 429 -21.65 -15.56 10.96
CA LEU A 429 -21.29 -16.07 12.29
C LEU A 429 -20.26 -15.19 12.97
N THR A 430 -19.22 -14.73 12.25
CA THR A 430 -18.22 -13.80 12.80
C THR A 430 -18.87 -12.50 13.28
N ARG A 431 -19.83 -11.97 12.52
CA ARG A 431 -20.60 -10.79 12.93
C ARG A 431 -21.42 -11.07 14.19
N GLN A 432 -22.12 -12.20 14.23
CA GLN A 432 -22.87 -12.63 15.42
C GLN A 432 -21.97 -12.78 16.65
N LEU A 433 -20.81 -13.43 16.50
CA LEU A 433 -19.79 -13.56 17.56
C LEU A 433 -19.32 -12.21 18.07
N HIS A 434 -19.12 -11.24 17.17
CA HIS A 434 -18.70 -9.89 17.52
C HIS A 434 -19.79 -9.12 18.29
N ASP A 435 -21.05 -9.29 17.89
CA ASP A 435 -22.18 -8.58 18.48
C ASP A 435 -22.55 -9.13 19.90
N MET A 436 -22.13 -10.36 20.25
CA MET A 436 -22.52 -11.06 21.49
C MET A 436 -21.64 -10.81 22.74
N ALA A 437 -20.75 -9.80 22.73
CA ALA A 437 -20.05 -9.23 23.90
C ALA A 437 -19.63 -10.22 25.03
N GLY A 438 -19.06 -11.38 24.69
CA GLY A 438 -18.41 -12.28 25.65
C GLY A 438 -19.26 -13.43 26.21
N ARG A 439 -20.52 -13.61 25.78
CA ARG A 439 -21.30 -14.84 26.06
C ARG A 439 -21.80 -15.45 24.76
N VAL A 440 -20.87 -16.07 24.03
CA VAL A 440 -21.21 -16.81 22.82
C VAL A 440 -21.64 -18.24 23.21
N PRO A 441 -22.86 -18.69 22.86
CA PRO A 441 -23.27 -20.07 23.04
C PRO A 441 -22.27 -21.04 22.42
N GLU A 442 -21.95 -22.12 23.14
CA GLU A 442 -21.00 -23.15 22.68
C GLU A 442 -21.37 -23.68 21.29
N GLU A 443 -22.67 -23.76 20.98
CA GLU A 443 -23.19 -24.17 19.67
C GLU A 443 -22.76 -23.24 18.53
N VAL A 444 -22.80 -21.92 18.75
CA VAL A 444 -22.36 -20.92 17.75
C VAL A 444 -20.85 -21.03 17.52
N GLN A 445 -20.07 -21.26 18.58
CA GLN A 445 -18.62 -21.48 18.46
C GLN A 445 -18.31 -22.77 17.69
N LYS A 446 -18.97 -23.88 18.03
CA LYS A 446 -18.83 -25.16 17.34
C LYS A 446 -19.20 -25.04 15.86
N ARG A 447 -20.31 -24.36 15.55
CA ARG A 447 -20.74 -24.14 14.17
C ARG A 447 -19.75 -23.26 13.41
N HIS A 448 -19.28 -22.16 14.00
CA HIS A 448 -18.26 -21.29 13.40
C HIS A 448 -16.97 -22.06 13.12
N ALA A 449 -16.48 -22.87 14.07
CA ALA A 449 -15.30 -23.71 13.88
C ALA A 449 -15.49 -24.75 12.76
N GLN A 450 -16.67 -25.39 12.65
CA GLN A 450 -16.98 -26.33 11.58
C GLN A 450 -17.01 -25.64 10.21
N VAL A 451 -17.68 -24.48 10.11
CA VAL A 451 -17.79 -23.69 8.88
C VAL A 451 -16.41 -23.22 8.42
N ASP A 452 -15.60 -22.71 9.34
CA ASP A 452 -14.23 -22.27 9.06
C ASP A 452 -13.32 -23.42 8.63
N ARG A 453 -13.47 -24.61 9.24
CA ARG A 453 -12.71 -25.81 8.86
C ARG A 453 -13.03 -26.22 7.43
N ILE A 454 -14.32 -26.33 7.09
CA ILE A 454 -14.78 -26.70 5.74
C ILE A 454 -14.32 -25.66 4.73
N HIS A 455 -14.53 -24.37 4.99
CA HIS A 455 -14.10 -23.29 4.11
C HIS A 455 -12.59 -23.34 3.83
N ARG A 456 -11.78 -23.52 4.89
CA ARG A 456 -10.32 -23.66 4.77
C ARG A 456 -9.93 -24.91 3.99
N ALA A 457 -10.56 -26.06 4.23
CA ALA A 457 -10.28 -27.30 3.51
C ALA A 457 -10.55 -27.13 2.00
N LEU A 458 -11.72 -26.59 1.64
CA LEU A 458 -12.09 -26.33 0.24
C LEU A 458 -11.12 -25.35 -0.45
N ASN A 459 -10.74 -24.25 0.23
CA ASN A 459 -9.71 -23.32 -0.27
C ASN A 459 -8.37 -24.01 -0.55
N ARG A 460 -7.96 -24.91 0.34
CA ARG A 460 -6.71 -25.66 0.19
C ARG A 460 -6.78 -26.65 -0.97
N ILE A 461 -7.91 -27.31 -1.18
CA ILE A 461 -8.11 -28.20 -2.33
C ILE A 461 -7.88 -27.43 -3.63
N THR A 462 -8.55 -26.28 -3.78
CA THR A 462 -8.37 -25.44 -4.96
C THR A 462 -6.97 -24.82 -5.07
N THR A 463 -6.21 -24.68 -3.99
CA THR A 463 -4.85 -24.11 -4.06
C THR A 463 -3.79 -25.17 -4.36
N TYR A 464 -4.00 -26.39 -3.87
CA TYR A 464 -3.02 -27.47 -3.94
C TYR A 464 -3.14 -28.32 -5.21
N HIS A 465 -4.37 -28.69 -5.57
CA HIS A 465 -4.66 -29.58 -6.70
C HIS A 465 -4.77 -28.82 -8.02
N ARG A 466 -4.60 -29.55 -9.12
CA ARG A 466 -4.74 -29.00 -10.47
C ARG A 466 -6.21 -28.72 -10.75
N LYS A 467 -6.50 -27.54 -11.28
CA LYS A 467 -7.88 -27.16 -11.65
C LYS A 467 -8.10 -27.49 -13.11
N THR A 468 -9.20 -28.17 -13.40
CA THR A 468 -9.73 -28.17 -14.76
C THR A 468 -10.27 -26.77 -15.06
N THR A 469 -9.91 -26.20 -16.21
CA THR A 469 -10.56 -24.97 -16.70
C THR A 469 -12.00 -25.31 -17.06
N LEU A 470 -12.95 -24.75 -16.32
CA LEU A 470 -14.36 -24.96 -16.60
C LEU A 470 -14.80 -24.06 -17.76
N PRO A 471 -15.80 -24.44 -18.56
CA PRO A 471 -16.38 -23.54 -19.56
C PRO A 471 -16.82 -22.20 -18.95
N GLU A 472 -17.35 -22.22 -17.73
CA GLU A 472 -17.73 -21.01 -16.98
C GLU A 472 -16.56 -20.18 -16.44
N ASP A 473 -15.32 -20.70 -16.44
CA ASP A 473 -14.11 -19.91 -16.14
C ASP A 473 -13.76 -18.95 -17.27
N LEU A 474 -14.12 -19.34 -18.49
CA LEU A 474 -13.91 -18.51 -19.66
C LEU A 474 -14.97 -17.40 -19.66
N PRO A 475 -14.58 -16.16 -19.98
CA PRO A 475 -15.55 -15.13 -20.31
C PRO A 475 -16.49 -15.66 -21.40
N PRO A 476 -17.81 -15.47 -21.28
CA PRO A 476 -18.72 -15.80 -22.37
C PRO A 476 -18.32 -15.01 -23.62
N GLU A 477 -18.75 -15.48 -24.77
CA GLU A 477 -18.65 -14.67 -25.98
C GLU A 477 -19.55 -13.44 -25.86
N LEU A 478 -19.11 -12.34 -26.48
CA LEU A 478 -19.87 -11.09 -26.51
C LEU A 478 -21.07 -11.27 -27.44
N ASP A 479 -22.27 -11.06 -26.90
CA ASP A 479 -23.49 -10.99 -27.71
C ASP A 479 -23.64 -9.60 -28.37
N SER A 480 -24.53 -9.48 -29.36
CA SER A 480 -24.72 -8.25 -30.13
C SER A 480 -25.18 -7.07 -29.26
N ASN A 481 -25.93 -7.34 -28.18
CA ASN A 481 -26.39 -6.30 -27.26
C ASN A 481 -25.22 -5.75 -26.44
N ASP A 482 -24.35 -6.64 -25.95
CA ASP A 482 -23.15 -6.25 -25.21
C ASP A 482 -22.16 -5.50 -26.11
N LEU A 483 -22.00 -5.90 -27.37
CA LEU A 483 -21.19 -5.15 -28.35
C LEU A 483 -21.74 -3.73 -28.58
N ALA A 484 -23.06 -3.59 -28.75
CA ALA A 484 -23.70 -2.29 -28.89
C ALA A 484 -23.53 -1.42 -27.63
N ALA A 485 -23.70 -2.01 -26.45
CA ALA A 485 -23.48 -1.33 -25.18
C ALA A 485 -22.02 -0.89 -25.00
N ILE A 486 -21.04 -1.73 -25.34
CA ILE A 486 -19.61 -1.37 -25.34
C ILE A 486 -19.36 -0.19 -26.28
N GLY A 487 -19.91 -0.21 -27.49
CA GLY A 487 -19.78 0.90 -28.44
C GLY A 487 -20.30 2.23 -27.89
N GLN A 488 -21.50 2.23 -27.29
CA GLN A 488 -22.08 3.41 -26.64
C GLN A 488 -21.23 3.92 -25.47
N LEU A 489 -20.73 3.02 -24.62
CA LEU A 489 -19.87 3.38 -23.50
C LEU A 489 -18.52 3.93 -23.98
N LYS A 490 -17.93 3.35 -25.03
CA LYS A 490 -16.68 3.87 -25.61
C LYS A 490 -16.88 5.29 -26.15
N ALA A 491 -17.96 5.56 -26.88
CA ALA A 491 -18.27 6.91 -27.36
C ALA A 491 -18.43 7.90 -26.19
N TYR A 492 -19.22 7.53 -25.19
CA TYR A 492 -19.46 8.34 -23.99
C TYR A 492 -18.19 8.69 -23.21
N TYR A 493 -17.35 7.69 -22.92
CA TYR A 493 -16.12 7.92 -22.16
C TYR A 493 -15.02 8.58 -22.99
N SER A 494 -15.00 8.40 -24.32
CA SER A 494 -14.08 9.14 -25.20
C SER A 494 -14.36 10.65 -25.13
N GLN A 495 -15.63 11.05 -25.25
CA GLN A 495 -16.03 12.45 -25.10
C GLN A 495 -15.60 13.03 -23.74
N ARG A 496 -15.79 12.28 -22.64
CA ARG A 496 -15.37 12.72 -21.30
C ARG A 496 -13.85 12.78 -21.12
N LEU A 497 -13.11 11.93 -21.82
CA LEU A 497 -11.66 11.93 -21.76
C LEU A 497 -11.08 13.19 -22.46
N ASP A 498 -11.77 13.65 -23.50
CA ASP A 498 -11.45 14.85 -24.28
C ASP A 498 -11.99 16.16 -23.68
N ASP A 499 -12.88 16.09 -22.67
CA ASP A 499 -13.39 17.27 -21.97
C ASP A 499 -12.35 17.84 -20.99
N ASP A 500 -11.60 18.86 -21.43
CA ASP A 500 -10.61 19.56 -20.61
C ASP A 500 -11.25 20.37 -19.45
N SER A 501 -12.55 20.65 -19.50
CA SER A 501 -13.27 21.31 -18.40
C SER A 501 -13.63 20.33 -17.27
N ALA A 502 -13.61 19.03 -17.56
CA ALA A 502 -13.89 18.00 -16.59
C ALA A 502 -12.80 17.93 -15.51
N HIS A 503 -13.21 17.61 -14.30
CA HIS A 503 -12.27 17.30 -13.22
C HIS A 503 -11.31 16.19 -13.66
N ILE A 504 -10.00 16.34 -13.40
CA ILE A 504 -8.98 15.40 -13.88
C ILE A 504 -9.27 13.94 -13.48
N GLY A 505 -9.83 13.73 -12.28
CA GLY A 505 -10.26 12.41 -11.83
C GLY A 505 -11.34 11.75 -12.72
N ARG A 506 -12.24 12.53 -13.33
CA ARG A 506 -13.23 12.01 -14.30
C ARG A 506 -12.56 11.61 -15.61
N ARG A 507 -11.52 12.32 -16.03
CA ARG A 507 -10.73 11.96 -17.22
C ARG A 507 -9.94 10.67 -16.98
N PHE A 508 -9.31 10.51 -15.82
CA PHE A 508 -8.67 9.24 -15.43
C PHE A 508 -9.68 8.09 -15.35
N GLN A 509 -10.85 8.31 -14.74
CA GLN A 509 -11.94 7.35 -14.75
C GLN A 509 -12.31 6.93 -16.18
N ALA A 510 -12.53 7.88 -17.08
CA ALA A 510 -12.89 7.61 -18.47
C ALA A 510 -11.80 6.81 -19.19
N SER A 511 -10.54 7.20 -19.07
CA SER A 511 -9.40 6.48 -19.65
C SER A 511 -9.28 5.05 -19.12
N SER A 512 -9.40 4.86 -17.81
CA SER A 512 -9.33 3.53 -17.17
C SER A 512 -10.47 2.61 -17.63
N ILE A 513 -11.69 3.16 -17.77
CA ILE A 513 -12.84 2.42 -18.29
C ILE A 513 -12.67 2.06 -19.76
N LEU A 514 -12.18 2.98 -20.60
CA LEU A 514 -11.92 2.72 -22.02
C LEU A 514 -10.95 1.55 -22.20
N MET A 515 -9.81 1.57 -21.49
CA MET A 515 -8.86 0.45 -21.52
C MET A 515 -9.52 -0.88 -21.14
N ARG A 516 -10.40 -0.88 -20.13
CA ARG A 516 -11.12 -2.10 -19.72
C ARG A 516 -12.17 -2.54 -20.73
N LEU A 517 -12.86 -1.62 -21.40
CA LEU A 517 -13.78 -1.92 -22.49
C LEU A 517 -13.02 -2.49 -23.70
N ASP A 518 -11.81 -2.01 -23.98
CA ASP A 518 -10.93 -2.57 -25.01
C ASP A 518 -10.50 -4.00 -24.66
N MET A 519 -10.16 -4.26 -23.40
CA MET A 519 -9.88 -5.62 -22.92
C MET A 519 -11.08 -6.56 -23.10
N ILE A 520 -12.29 -6.10 -22.75
CA ILE A 520 -13.52 -6.88 -22.92
C ILE A 520 -13.76 -7.20 -24.40
N SER A 521 -13.63 -6.20 -25.27
CA SER A 521 -13.79 -6.34 -26.73
C SER A 521 -12.58 -6.95 -27.44
N LYS A 522 -11.50 -7.27 -26.71
CA LYS A 522 -10.21 -7.76 -27.24
C LYS A 522 -9.59 -6.83 -28.32
N ASP A 523 -9.88 -5.53 -28.24
CA ASP A 523 -9.30 -4.51 -29.11
C ASP A 523 -7.95 -4.03 -28.55
N TRP A 524 -6.92 -4.86 -28.74
CA TRP A 524 -5.60 -4.61 -28.15
C TRP A 524 -4.88 -3.39 -28.74
N ALA A 525 -5.26 -2.97 -29.96
CA ALA A 525 -4.73 -1.76 -30.58
C ALA A 525 -5.28 -0.50 -29.89
N ALA A 526 -6.60 -0.44 -29.69
CA ALA A 526 -7.22 0.64 -28.91
C ALA A 526 -6.71 0.64 -27.46
N PHE A 527 -6.56 -0.54 -26.84
CA PHE A 527 -5.99 -0.66 -25.50
C PHE A 527 -4.59 -0.03 -25.40
N GLU A 528 -3.70 -0.34 -26.35
CA GLU A 528 -2.34 0.22 -26.40
C GLU A 528 -2.36 1.76 -26.53
N GLN A 529 -3.25 2.31 -27.37
CA GLN A 529 -3.42 3.75 -27.54
C GLN A 529 -3.94 4.43 -26.27
N HIS A 530 -4.99 3.88 -25.66
CA HIS A 530 -5.56 4.41 -24.43
C HIS A 530 -4.58 4.30 -23.25
N LEU A 531 -3.80 3.21 -23.16
CA LEU A 531 -2.73 3.07 -22.17
C LEU A 531 -1.64 4.14 -22.36
N ALA A 532 -1.17 4.36 -23.59
CA ALA A 532 -0.18 5.39 -23.88
C ALA A 532 -0.70 6.80 -23.54
N ARG A 533 -1.98 7.06 -23.79
CA ARG A 533 -2.64 8.30 -23.35
C ARG A 533 -2.73 8.39 -21.83
N HIS A 534 -3.11 7.30 -21.15
CA HIS A 534 -3.21 7.24 -19.69
C HIS A 534 -1.86 7.53 -19.02
N ILE A 535 -0.78 6.89 -19.49
CA ILE A 535 0.58 7.11 -18.97
C ILE A 535 1.02 8.57 -19.18
N ARG A 536 0.71 9.17 -20.34
CA ARG A 536 0.98 10.60 -20.56
C ARG A 536 0.22 11.48 -19.58
N MET A 537 -1.07 11.23 -19.37
CA MET A 537 -1.86 11.97 -18.38
C MET A 537 -1.27 11.84 -16.96
N LEU A 538 -0.79 10.66 -16.57
CA LEU A 538 -0.11 10.48 -15.29
C LEU A 538 1.16 11.35 -15.22
N ALA A 539 1.98 11.36 -16.27
CA ALA A 539 3.19 12.19 -16.32
C ALA A 539 2.90 13.70 -16.34
N ASP A 540 1.90 14.15 -17.09
CA ASP A 540 1.45 15.55 -17.11
C ASP A 540 1.00 16.00 -15.72
N GLN A 541 0.46 15.07 -14.94
CA GLN A 541 0.08 15.27 -13.56
C GLN A 541 1.22 14.96 -12.57
N GLN A 542 2.46 14.74 -12.99
CA GLN A 542 3.60 14.39 -12.13
C GLN A 542 3.37 13.13 -11.25
N LEU A 543 2.49 12.23 -11.68
CA LEU A 543 2.16 10.96 -11.01
C LEU A 543 3.07 9.82 -11.50
N HIS A 544 4.38 10.06 -11.46
CA HIS A 544 5.38 9.17 -12.06
C HIS A 544 5.38 7.76 -11.45
N LYS A 545 5.16 7.65 -10.14
CA LYS A 545 5.04 6.35 -9.44
C LYS A 545 3.88 5.52 -9.94
N MET A 546 2.72 6.15 -10.17
CA MET A 546 1.55 5.47 -10.71
C MET A 546 1.77 5.01 -12.15
N SER A 547 2.64 5.69 -12.91
CA SER A 547 3.01 5.27 -14.27
C SER A 547 3.77 3.93 -14.26
N LEU A 548 4.60 3.68 -13.24
CA LEU A 548 5.28 2.39 -13.03
C LEU A 548 4.26 1.27 -12.78
N ASP A 549 3.33 1.48 -11.86
CA ASP A 549 2.29 0.52 -11.50
C ASP A 549 1.36 0.22 -12.69
N CYS A 550 0.88 1.26 -13.39
CA CYS A 550 -0.05 1.15 -14.52
C CYS A 550 0.53 0.31 -15.66
N GLY A 551 1.76 0.60 -16.11
CA GLY A 551 2.39 -0.15 -17.19
C GLY A 551 2.65 -1.61 -16.81
N SER A 552 3.06 -1.87 -15.57
CA SER A 552 3.25 -3.24 -15.05
C SER A 552 1.96 -4.05 -15.09
N ILE A 553 0.85 -3.48 -14.60
CA ILE A 553 -0.46 -4.13 -14.65
C ILE A 553 -0.88 -4.39 -16.10
N ALA A 554 -0.68 -3.43 -17.00
CA ALA A 554 -1.03 -3.60 -18.41
C ALA A 554 -0.22 -4.71 -19.09
N MET A 555 1.07 -4.86 -18.79
CA MET A 555 1.89 -5.95 -19.32
C MET A 555 1.44 -7.32 -18.80
N ALA A 556 1.05 -7.42 -17.52
CA ALA A 556 0.48 -8.66 -16.98
C ALA A 556 -0.79 -9.05 -17.74
N VAL A 557 -1.70 -8.08 -17.95
CA VAL A 557 -2.93 -8.28 -18.73
C VAL A 557 -2.65 -8.77 -20.16
N LEU A 558 -1.76 -8.09 -20.89
CA LEU A 558 -1.42 -8.46 -22.26
C LEU A 558 -0.75 -9.84 -22.35
N THR A 559 0.11 -10.15 -21.37
CA THR A 559 0.80 -11.44 -21.27
C THR A 559 -0.19 -12.57 -21.02
N GLU A 560 -1.09 -12.41 -20.04
CA GLU A 560 -2.17 -13.37 -19.75
C GLU A 560 -3.11 -13.57 -20.95
N ALA A 561 -3.33 -12.53 -21.76
CA ALA A 561 -4.11 -12.59 -22.99
C ALA A 561 -3.34 -13.15 -24.22
N GLY A 562 -2.08 -13.59 -24.05
CA GLY A 562 -1.24 -14.11 -25.13
C GLY A 562 -0.78 -13.06 -26.15
N GLN A 563 -0.93 -11.77 -25.86
CA GLN A 563 -0.62 -10.66 -26.76
C GLN A 563 0.84 -10.22 -26.66
N TYR A 564 1.79 -11.15 -26.77
CA TYR A 564 3.21 -10.92 -26.53
C TYR A 564 3.84 -9.83 -27.41
N LYS A 565 3.41 -9.73 -28.67
CA LYS A 565 3.87 -8.66 -29.58
C LYS A 565 3.46 -7.28 -29.08
N VAL A 566 2.22 -7.13 -28.61
CA VAL A 566 1.71 -5.88 -28.03
C VAL A 566 2.41 -5.60 -26.69
N ALA A 567 2.55 -6.62 -25.85
CA ALA A 567 3.25 -6.53 -24.56
C ALA A 567 4.69 -6.03 -24.72
N ASN A 568 5.43 -6.50 -25.74
CA ASN A 568 6.79 -6.04 -26.03
C ASN A 568 6.85 -4.56 -26.47
N ARG A 569 5.91 -4.09 -27.29
CA ARG A 569 5.83 -2.67 -27.67
C ARG A 569 5.50 -1.79 -26.46
N VAL A 570 4.50 -2.21 -25.67
CA VAL A 570 4.12 -1.53 -24.44
C VAL A 570 5.30 -1.49 -23.47
N LEU A 571 6.01 -2.60 -23.25
CA LEU A 571 7.20 -2.68 -22.41
C LEU A 571 8.27 -1.67 -22.86
N ALA A 572 8.61 -1.64 -24.15
CA ALA A 572 9.62 -0.73 -24.68
C ALA A 572 9.24 0.75 -24.48
N ASN A 573 7.99 1.11 -24.78
CA ASN A 573 7.50 2.48 -24.64
C ASN A 573 7.39 2.90 -23.17
N TRP A 574 6.85 2.03 -22.33
CA TRP A 574 6.73 2.25 -20.89
C TRP A 574 8.10 2.36 -20.20
N THR A 575 9.05 1.47 -20.50
CA THR A 575 10.41 1.54 -19.95
C THR A 575 11.09 2.84 -20.35
N ARG A 576 11.01 3.25 -21.64
CA ARG A 576 11.54 4.55 -22.09
C ARG A 576 10.91 5.71 -21.33
N HIS A 577 9.59 5.69 -21.19
CA HIS A 577 8.85 6.71 -20.46
C HIS A 577 9.26 6.80 -18.99
N CYS A 578 9.32 5.68 -18.27
CA CYS A 578 9.68 5.64 -16.86
C CYS A 578 11.13 6.06 -16.63
N LEU A 579 12.08 5.64 -17.47
CA LEU A 579 13.48 6.05 -17.33
C LEU A 579 13.69 7.56 -17.53
N HIS A 580 12.84 8.19 -18.34
CA HIS A 580 12.88 9.62 -18.59
C HIS A 580 12.21 10.43 -17.47
N ASN A 581 11.04 9.98 -16.99
CA ASN A 581 10.19 10.77 -16.09
C ASN A 581 10.30 10.38 -14.61
N CYS A 582 10.79 9.19 -14.28
CA CYS A 582 10.88 8.73 -12.89
C CYS A 582 12.28 8.95 -12.32
N GLU A 583 12.32 9.27 -11.03
CA GLU A 583 13.56 9.30 -10.27
C GLU A 583 14.11 7.87 -10.07
N PRO A 584 15.44 7.66 -10.09
CA PRO A 584 16.04 6.35 -9.88
C PRO A 584 15.57 5.67 -8.59
N ASN A 585 15.37 6.42 -7.52
CA ASN A 585 14.91 5.89 -6.24
C ASN A 585 13.47 5.36 -6.30
N ASP A 586 12.59 5.99 -7.09
CA ASP A 586 11.21 5.54 -7.28
C ASP A 586 11.18 4.24 -8.10
N ILE A 587 12.02 4.12 -9.13
CA ILE A 587 12.18 2.90 -9.91
C ILE A 587 12.69 1.75 -9.02
N LEU A 588 13.68 2.00 -8.17
CA LEU A 588 14.23 0.99 -7.26
C LEU A 588 13.23 0.59 -6.17
N TYR A 589 12.47 1.54 -5.62
CA TYR A 589 11.38 1.26 -4.69
C TYR A 589 10.33 0.36 -5.34
N PHE A 590 9.91 0.70 -6.55
CA PHE A 590 8.95 -0.09 -7.33
C PHE A 590 9.49 -1.49 -7.67
N ALA A 591 10.77 -1.61 -8.01
CA ALA A 591 11.40 -2.90 -8.32
C ALA A 591 11.44 -3.82 -7.08
N ALA A 592 11.86 -3.33 -5.93
CA ALA A 592 11.88 -4.09 -4.68
C ALA A 592 10.46 -4.58 -4.30
N SER A 593 9.49 -3.66 -4.34
CA SER A 593 8.07 -3.90 -4.10
C SER A 593 7.51 -4.98 -5.04
N SER A 594 7.77 -4.86 -6.33
CA SER A 594 7.26 -5.77 -7.36
C SER A 594 7.93 -7.14 -7.30
N LEU A 595 9.24 -7.21 -7.01
CA LEU A 595 9.98 -8.46 -6.83
C LEU A 595 9.48 -9.24 -5.61
N LYS A 596 9.20 -8.55 -4.50
CA LYS A 596 8.59 -9.17 -3.30
C LYS A 596 7.22 -9.77 -3.62
N ALA A 597 6.43 -9.06 -4.42
CA ALA A 597 5.14 -9.55 -4.91
C ALA A 597 5.25 -10.55 -6.09
N LYS A 598 6.48 -10.87 -6.54
CA LYS A 598 6.78 -11.72 -7.71
C LYS A 598 6.05 -11.30 -9.00
N ARG A 599 5.88 -9.99 -9.21
CA ARG A 599 5.16 -9.42 -10.36
C ARG A 599 6.13 -9.10 -11.50
N ASN A 600 5.79 -9.56 -12.71
CA ASN A 600 6.41 -9.18 -14.00
C ASN A 600 7.96 -9.03 -13.98
N PRO A 601 8.72 -10.07 -13.60
CA PRO A 601 10.18 -9.96 -13.47
C PRO A 601 10.87 -9.54 -14.79
N TRP A 602 10.28 -9.85 -15.95
CA TRP A 602 10.80 -9.42 -17.25
C TRP A 602 10.71 -7.91 -17.48
N ALA A 603 9.61 -7.28 -17.05
CA ALA A 603 9.47 -5.84 -17.12
C ALA A 603 10.45 -5.10 -16.19
N LEU A 604 10.63 -5.65 -14.98
CA LEU A 604 11.57 -5.12 -14.01
C LEU A 604 13.02 -5.25 -14.48
N LEU A 605 13.36 -6.35 -15.16
CA LEU A 605 14.66 -6.52 -15.79
C LEU A 605 14.94 -5.42 -16.81
N SER A 606 13.97 -5.09 -17.66
CA SER A 606 14.10 -4.03 -18.67
C SER A 606 14.29 -2.65 -18.03
N LEU A 607 13.57 -2.34 -16.95
CA LEU A 607 13.79 -1.12 -16.17
C LEU A 607 15.19 -1.09 -15.54
N ALA A 608 15.65 -2.18 -14.94
CA ALA A 608 16.96 -2.27 -14.31
C ALA A 608 18.09 -2.07 -15.34
N ASP A 609 18.01 -2.74 -16.49
CA ASP A 609 18.97 -2.58 -17.59
C ASP A 609 18.98 -1.16 -18.15
N GLY A 610 17.80 -0.55 -18.31
CA GLY A 610 17.69 0.83 -18.73
C GLY A 610 18.23 1.82 -17.71
N LEU A 611 18.01 1.57 -16.41
CA LEU A 611 18.51 2.41 -15.33
C LEU A 611 20.04 2.36 -15.28
N LEU A 612 20.66 1.18 -15.45
CA LEU A 612 22.11 1.01 -15.49
C LEU A 612 22.80 1.77 -16.64
N LYS A 613 22.05 2.09 -17.71
CA LYS A 613 22.54 2.93 -18.82
C LYS A 613 22.49 4.42 -18.51
N ARG A 614 21.76 4.84 -17.47
CA ARG A 614 21.65 6.26 -17.06
C ARG A 614 22.97 6.72 -16.45
N GLN A 615 23.46 7.85 -16.92
CA GLN A 615 24.63 8.51 -16.32
C GLN A 615 24.27 9.14 -14.97
N GLY A 616 25.26 9.32 -14.09
CA GLY A 616 25.07 10.02 -12.81
C GLY A 616 24.38 9.21 -11.70
N LEU A 617 24.17 7.89 -11.87
CA LEU A 617 23.72 7.06 -10.76
C LEU A 617 24.74 7.08 -9.62
N SER A 618 24.27 7.35 -8.40
CA SER A 618 25.06 7.13 -7.19
C SER A 618 25.44 5.66 -7.03
N GLN A 619 26.50 5.36 -6.26
CA GLN A 619 26.94 3.98 -6.01
C GLN A 619 25.81 3.09 -5.45
N ILE A 620 25.00 3.65 -4.54
CA ILE A 620 23.88 2.95 -3.91
C ILE A 620 22.74 2.65 -4.92
N GLN A 621 22.45 3.59 -5.83
CA GLN A 621 21.45 3.39 -6.89
C GLN A 621 21.94 2.36 -7.92
N ARG A 622 23.22 2.43 -8.30
CA ARG A 622 23.84 1.45 -9.21
C ARG A 622 23.81 0.04 -8.61
N TYR A 623 24.15 -0.10 -7.32
CA TYR A 623 23.99 -1.36 -6.61
C TYR A 623 22.54 -1.86 -6.64
N GLY A 624 21.57 -1.02 -6.26
CA GLY A 624 20.15 -1.39 -6.27
C GLY A 624 19.67 -1.88 -7.64
N ALA A 625 20.14 -1.24 -8.72
CA ALA A 625 19.80 -1.63 -10.09
C ALA A 625 20.45 -2.97 -10.47
N LEU A 626 21.72 -3.19 -10.15
CA LEU A 626 22.42 -4.47 -10.37
C LEU A 626 21.78 -5.61 -9.57
N ALA A 627 21.44 -5.38 -8.30
CA ALA A 627 20.75 -6.36 -7.45
C ALA A 627 19.39 -6.72 -8.05
N SER A 628 18.59 -5.72 -8.43
CA SER A 628 17.29 -5.93 -9.08
C SER A 628 17.43 -6.76 -10.36
N ARG A 629 18.41 -6.44 -11.21
CA ARG A 629 18.74 -7.18 -12.43
C ARG A 629 19.02 -8.66 -12.14
N ALA A 630 19.91 -8.94 -11.18
CA ALA A 630 20.29 -10.30 -10.80
C ALA A 630 19.10 -11.10 -10.26
N ILE A 631 18.28 -10.49 -9.40
CA ILE A 631 17.08 -11.13 -8.83
C ILE A 631 16.06 -11.42 -9.94
N CYS A 632 15.82 -10.48 -10.85
CA CYS A 632 14.91 -10.67 -11.98
C CYS A 632 15.37 -11.82 -12.87
N LEU A 633 16.65 -11.87 -13.27
CA LEU A 633 17.21 -12.95 -14.07
C LEU A 633 17.06 -14.31 -13.37
N ASN A 634 17.29 -14.38 -12.06
CA ASN A 634 17.11 -15.60 -11.29
C ASN A 634 15.64 -16.05 -11.29
N TYR A 635 14.68 -15.14 -11.12
CA TYR A 635 13.26 -15.48 -11.19
C TYR A 635 12.81 -15.89 -12.58
N VAL A 636 13.29 -15.22 -13.62
CA VAL A 636 13.00 -15.61 -15.01
C VAL A 636 13.57 -17.01 -15.28
N ASP A 637 14.81 -17.29 -14.90
CA ASP A 637 15.41 -18.62 -15.05
C ASP A 637 14.59 -19.72 -14.34
N GLN A 638 14.11 -19.44 -13.13
CA GLN A 638 13.24 -20.35 -12.37
C GLN A 638 11.89 -20.58 -13.07
N ILE A 639 11.24 -19.52 -13.55
CA ILE A 639 9.97 -19.62 -14.29
C ILE A 639 10.17 -20.45 -15.56
N LEU A 640 11.25 -20.20 -16.31
CA LEU A 640 11.57 -20.96 -17.52
C LEU A 640 11.96 -22.42 -17.24
N ALA A 641 12.59 -22.70 -16.10
CA ALA A 641 12.94 -24.06 -15.70
C ALA A 641 11.72 -24.92 -15.39
N ASN A 642 10.65 -24.29 -14.90
CA ASN A 642 9.45 -24.98 -14.43
C ASN A 642 8.25 -24.77 -15.37
N ALA A 643 8.43 -24.15 -16.54
CA ALA A 643 7.33 -23.74 -17.42
C ALA A 643 6.37 -24.87 -17.82
N ASP A 644 6.88 -26.10 -17.95
CA ASP A 644 6.08 -27.28 -18.30
C ASP A 644 5.41 -27.95 -17.09
N GLN A 645 5.86 -27.63 -15.87
CA GLN A 645 5.37 -28.21 -14.61
C GLN A 645 4.42 -27.28 -13.85
N GLU A 646 4.39 -26.00 -14.23
CA GLU A 646 3.67 -24.96 -13.51
C GLU A 646 2.19 -24.93 -13.94
N ASP A 647 1.30 -25.20 -12.99
CA ASP A 647 -0.14 -25.13 -13.19
C ASP A 647 -0.67 -23.68 -13.17
N ASP A 648 0.18 -22.71 -12.79
CA ASP A 648 -0.14 -21.29 -12.76
C ASP A 648 -0.11 -20.69 -14.18
N ILE A 649 -1.32 -20.40 -14.69
CA ILE A 649 -1.54 -19.78 -16.01
C ILE A 649 -0.70 -18.51 -16.18
N ARG A 650 -0.51 -17.71 -15.12
CA ARG A 650 0.25 -16.45 -15.19
C ARG A 650 1.73 -16.69 -15.40
N GLN A 651 2.30 -17.66 -14.67
CA GLN A 651 3.71 -18.02 -14.82
C GLN A 651 3.97 -18.65 -16.18
N LYS A 652 3.07 -19.52 -16.67
CA LYS A 652 3.14 -20.09 -18.01
C LYS A 652 3.08 -19.02 -19.10
N ALA A 653 2.14 -18.08 -19.00
CA ALA A 653 2.04 -16.97 -19.92
C ALA A 653 3.30 -16.08 -19.89
N THR A 654 3.85 -15.84 -18.69
CA THR A 654 5.12 -15.11 -18.51
C THR A 654 6.29 -15.86 -19.15
N ALA A 655 6.39 -17.17 -18.95
CA ALA A 655 7.43 -18.00 -19.56
C ALA A 655 7.37 -17.92 -21.09
N GLN A 656 6.17 -18.06 -21.66
CA GLN A 656 5.94 -17.95 -23.10
C GLN A 656 6.29 -16.55 -23.64
N TRP A 657 5.93 -15.49 -22.91
CA TRP A 657 6.29 -14.13 -23.26
C TRP A 657 7.81 -13.93 -23.28
N VAL A 658 8.52 -14.38 -22.24
CA VAL A 658 9.99 -14.31 -22.19
C VAL A 658 10.61 -15.11 -23.34
N LEU A 659 10.16 -16.35 -23.56
CA LEU A 659 10.67 -17.22 -24.64
C LEU A 659 10.40 -16.67 -26.04
N SER A 660 9.37 -15.83 -26.21
CA SER A 660 9.14 -15.11 -27.47
C SER A 660 10.20 -14.04 -27.78
N THR A 661 11.02 -13.68 -26.79
CA THR A 661 12.01 -12.59 -26.88
C THR A 661 13.44 -13.07 -26.66
N VAL A 662 13.66 -14.02 -25.75
CA VAL A 662 14.99 -14.49 -25.34
C VAL A 662 14.99 -15.99 -25.05
N SER A 663 16.08 -16.68 -25.36
CA SER A 663 16.22 -18.10 -25.03
C SER A 663 16.53 -18.31 -23.54
N ARG A 664 16.12 -19.44 -22.97
CA ARG A 664 16.50 -19.82 -21.60
C ARG A 664 18.02 -19.84 -21.41
N GLN A 665 18.76 -20.37 -22.38
CA GLN A 665 20.23 -20.44 -22.31
C GLN A 665 20.86 -19.04 -22.20
N GLN A 666 20.31 -18.04 -22.90
CA GLN A 666 20.76 -16.66 -22.75
C GLN A 666 20.50 -16.12 -21.35
N VAL A 667 19.30 -16.33 -20.80
CA VAL A 667 18.96 -15.89 -19.42
C VAL A 667 19.91 -16.53 -18.40
N THR A 668 20.14 -17.84 -18.50
CA THR A 668 21.06 -18.55 -17.60
C THR A 668 22.50 -18.03 -17.74
N ARG A 669 22.95 -17.75 -18.97
CA ARG A 669 24.29 -17.18 -19.25
C ARG A 669 24.47 -15.79 -18.64
N ASP A 670 23.43 -14.96 -18.64
CA ASP A 670 23.51 -13.59 -18.14
C ASP A 670 23.40 -13.49 -16.61
N LEU A 671 22.87 -14.53 -15.97
CA LEU A 671 22.58 -14.54 -14.53
C LEU A 671 23.85 -14.51 -13.67
N ASP A 672 24.82 -15.40 -13.90
CA ASP A 672 26.04 -15.44 -13.08
C ASP A 672 26.85 -14.14 -13.13
N PRO A 673 27.10 -13.54 -14.32
CA PRO A 673 27.70 -12.21 -14.40
C PRO A 673 26.90 -11.14 -13.65
N ALA A 674 25.56 -11.17 -13.71
CA ALA A 674 24.72 -10.22 -12.99
C ALA A 674 24.88 -10.32 -11.46
N VAL A 675 24.87 -11.53 -10.93
CA VAL A 675 25.06 -11.80 -9.50
C VAL A 675 26.44 -11.31 -9.05
N GLN A 676 27.49 -11.65 -9.80
CA GLN A 676 28.86 -11.21 -9.49
C GLN A 676 29.00 -9.68 -9.51
N GLN A 677 28.41 -9.01 -10.50
CA GLN A 677 28.41 -7.55 -10.57
C GLN A 677 27.68 -6.91 -9.39
N ALA A 678 26.51 -7.45 -9.02
CA ALA A 678 25.74 -6.95 -7.87
C ALA A 678 26.50 -7.12 -6.55
N VAL A 679 27.15 -8.27 -6.33
CA VAL A 679 27.97 -8.54 -5.14
C VAL A 679 29.19 -7.61 -5.08
N ARG A 680 29.91 -7.43 -6.19
CA ARG A 680 31.05 -6.48 -6.25
C ARG A 680 30.60 -5.05 -5.98
N ALA A 681 29.46 -4.64 -6.54
CA ALA A 681 28.89 -3.32 -6.29
C ALA A 681 28.52 -3.13 -4.82
N TRP A 682 27.91 -4.14 -4.17
CA TRP A 682 27.63 -4.12 -2.73
C TRP A 682 28.91 -3.99 -1.89
N GLN A 683 29.95 -4.78 -2.22
CA GLN A 683 31.25 -4.73 -1.54
C GLN A 683 31.97 -3.40 -1.70
N SER A 684 31.72 -2.70 -2.81
CA SER A 684 32.29 -1.36 -3.08
C SER A 684 31.56 -0.22 -2.37
N LEU A 685 30.43 -0.48 -1.72
CA LEU A 685 29.73 0.53 -0.94
C LEU A 685 30.59 0.94 0.27
N GLY A 686 30.77 2.24 0.47
CA GLY A 686 31.39 2.75 1.69
C GLY A 686 30.55 2.42 2.95
N PRO A 687 31.11 2.53 4.17
CA PRO A 687 30.46 2.13 5.42
C PRO A 687 29.04 2.71 5.61
N ALA A 688 28.85 4.01 5.34
CA ALA A 688 27.55 4.66 5.49
C ALA A 688 26.49 4.15 4.49
N ALA A 689 26.91 3.73 3.29
CA ALA A 689 26.01 3.14 2.29
C ALA A 689 25.74 1.66 2.57
N LEU A 690 26.73 0.94 3.15
CA LEU A 690 26.56 -0.42 3.63
C LEU A 690 25.50 -0.49 4.71
N ASP A 691 25.41 0.44 5.66
CA ASP A 691 24.35 0.40 6.69
C ASP A 691 22.94 0.49 6.09
N LYS A 692 22.77 1.27 5.01
CA LYS A 692 21.51 1.38 4.28
C LYS A 692 21.20 0.16 3.41
N ALA A 693 22.24 -0.54 2.93
CA ALA A 693 22.16 -1.70 2.05
C ALA A 693 22.39 -3.03 2.79
N LYS A 694 22.61 -3.00 4.10
CA LYS A 694 22.89 -4.20 4.87
C LYS A 694 21.64 -5.06 4.78
N PRO A 695 21.73 -6.32 4.31
CA PRO A 695 20.59 -7.22 4.36
C PRO A 695 20.03 -7.14 5.78
N TYR A 696 18.73 -6.89 5.91
CA TYR A 696 18.08 -7.14 7.19
C TYR A 696 18.15 -8.65 7.38
N SER A 697 19.28 -9.11 7.92
CA SER A 697 19.54 -10.51 8.13
C SER A 697 18.43 -11.02 9.02
N GLY A 698 17.94 -12.22 8.72
CA GLY A 698 17.40 -13.11 9.74
C GLY A 698 18.48 -13.37 10.79
N SER A 699 18.79 -12.38 11.63
CA SER A 699 19.23 -12.68 12.97
C SER A 699 18.21 -13.67 13.49
N ALA A 700 18.68 -14.69 14.20
CA ALA A 700 17.76 -15.62 14.84
C ALA A 700 16.62 -14.82 15.50
N GLU A 701 16.93 -13.71 16.17
CA GLU A 701 15.97 -12.75 16.75
C GLU A 701 14.89 -12.21 15.81
N ALA A 702 15.23 -11.73 14.59
CA ALA A 702 14.23 -11.24 13.63
C ALA A 702 13.29 -12.35 13.15
N THR A 703 13.81 -13.56 13.03
CA THR A 703 13.06 -14.77 12.69
C THR A 703 12.33 -15.37 13.90
N LEU A 704 12.54 -14.84 15.10
CA LEU A 704 11.93 -15.33 16.35
C LEU A 704 10.79 -14.40 16.82
N LEU A 705 10.66 -13.22 16.23
CA LEU A 705 9.50 -12.37 16.45
C LEU A 705 8.25 -12.99 15.80
N PRO A 706 7.07 -12.95 16.45
CA PRO A 706 5.77 -13.25 15.83
C PRO A 706 5.58 -12.47 14.54
N GLU A 707 4.80 -12.97 13.56
CA GLU A 707 4.57 -12.29 12.28
C GLU A 707 4.19 -10.79 12.42
N PRO A 708 3.33 -10.38 13.38
CA PRO A 708 3.04 -8.96 13.63
C PRO A 708 4.24 -8.15 14.13
N ALA A 709 5.18 -8.80 14.83
CA ALA A 709 6.40 -8.18 15.35
C ALA A 709 7.55 -8.18 14.31
N ARG A 710 7.57 -9.14 13.36
CA ARG A 710 8.45 -9.03 12.18
C ARG A 710 8.05 -7.89 11.27
N GLN A 711 6.74 -7.67 11.14
CA GLN A 711 6.17 -6.50 10.45
C GLN A 711 6.46 -5.17 11.16
N MET A 712 7.09 -5.16 12.35
CA MET A 712 7.48 -3.93 13.03
C MET A 712 8.81 -3.35 12.55
N ILE A 713 9.66 -4.09 11.83
CA ILE A 713 10.87 -3.51 11.23
C ILE A 713 10.54 -3.29 9.77
N ASP A 714 10.43 -2.03 9.35
CA ASP A 714 10.21 -1.65 7.96
C ASP A 714 11.57 -1.68 7.24
N PRO A 715 11.98 -2.81 6.60
CA PRO A 715 13.22 -2.81 5.86
C PRO A 715 13.13 -1.75 4.77
N THR A 716 14.23 -1.04 4.53
CA THR A 716 14.27 -0.18 3.35
C THR A 716 14.20 -1.08 2.09
N PRO A 717 13.68 -0.58 0.97
CA PRO A 717 13.64 -1.34 -0.30
C PRO A 717 15.01 -1.94 -0.67
N LEU A 718 16.09 -1.23 -0.36
CA LEU A 718 17.44 -1.71 -0.63
C LEU A 718 17.86 -2.85 0.30
N GLN A 719 17.45 -2.84 1.57
CA GLN A 719 17.69 -3.96 2.49
C GLN A 719 16.92 -5.20 2.04
N GLU A 720 15.70 -5.04 1.51
CA GLU A 720 14.93 -6.14 0.91
C GLU A 720 15.65 -6.74 -0.30
N LEU A 721 16.08 -5.91 -1.25
CA LEU A 721 16.86 -6.37 -2.41
C LEU A 721 18.15 -7.08 -1.98
N SER A 722 18.82 -6.59 -0.94
CA SER A 722 20.06 -7.18 -0.43
C SER A 722 19.81 -8.55 0.21
N ALA A 723 18.70 -8.71 0.94
CA ALA A 723 18.30 -10.00 1.50
C ALA A 723 17.94 -11.03 0.41
N MET A 724 17.23 -10.60 -0.64
CA MET A 724 16.91 -11.46 -1.78
C MET A 724 18.17 -11.87 -2.55
N LEU A 725 19.12 -10.95 -2.76
CA LEU A 725 20.39 -11.24 -3.40
C LEU A 725 21.24 -12.21 -2.58
N ASP A 726 21.35 -12.02 -1.26
CA ASP A 726 22.08 -12.93 -0.36
C ASP A 726 21.49 -14.34 -0.42
N GLN A 727 20.16 -14.47 -0.46
CA GLN A 727 19.51 -15.77 -0.63
C GLN A 727 19.92 -16.46 -1.94
N ILE A 728 19.99 -15.72 -3.06
CA ILE A 728 20.42 -16.26 -4.36
C ILE A 728 21.88 -16.71 -4.29
N VAL A 729 22.77 -15.91 -3.69
CA VAL A 729 24.18 -16.25 -3.52
C VAL A 729 24.33 -17.55 -2.72
N ARG A 730 23.65 -17.68 -1.58
CA ARG A 730 23.69 -18.91 -0.77
C ARG A 730 23.20 -20.12 -1.53
N GLN A 731 22.05 -20.02 -2.21
CA GLN A 731 21.48 -21.12 -3.00
C GLN A 731 22.44 -21.60 -4.10
N ARG A 732 23.13 -20.67 -4.77
CA ARG A 732 24.09 -21.00 -5.84
C ARG A 732 25.40 -21.57 -5.27
N SER A 733 25.90 -21.05 -4.16
CA SER A 733 27.09 -21.60 -3.49
C SER A 733 26.86 -23.04 -3.00
N THR A 734 25.68 -23.36 -2.46
CA THR A 734 25.35 -24.74 -2.07
C THR A 734 25.31 -25.68 -3.27
N ARG A 735 24.75 -25.25 -4.42
CA ARG A 735 24.74 -26.06 -5.66
C ARG A 735 26.15 -26.28 -6.21
N ALA A 736 27.00 -25.26 -6.19
CA ALA A 736 28.39 -25.37 -6.63
C ALA A 736 29.21 -26.33 -5.73
N GLY A 737 28.98 -26.31 -4.41
CA GLY A 737 29.63 -27.23 -3.48
C GLY A 737 29.18 -28.70 -3.62
N GLN A 738 28.04 -28.95 -4.25
CA GLN A 738 27.58 -30.29 -4.60
C GLN A 738 28.12 -30.80 -5.94
N GLN A 739 28.78 -29.94 -6.74
CA GLN A 739 29.51 -30.36 -7.93
C GLN A 739 30.97 -30.66 -7.56
N PRO A 740 31.45 -31.90 -7.76
CA PRO A 740 32.81 -32.26 -7.40
C PRO A 740 33.82 -31.48 -8.26
N GLY A 741 34.53 -30.52 -7.65
CA GLY A 741 35.71 -29.87 -8.24
C GLY A 741 35.73 -28.33 -8.34
N ALA A 742 34.70 -27.59 -7.91
CA ALA A 742 34.65 -26.13 -8.06
C ALA A 742 35.13 -25.33 -6.83
N THR A 743 36.01 -24.35 -7.04
CA THR A 743 36.52 -23.43 -6.01
C THR A 743 35.45 -22.42 -5.56
N GLN A 744 35.21 -22.29 -4.25
CA GLN A 744 34.07 -21.53 -3.70
C GLN A 744 34.29 -20.00 -3.62
N PRO A 745 33.30 -19.17 -3.99
CA PRO A 745 33.18 -17.80 -3.51
C PRO A 745 32.61 -17.76 -2.09
N GLY A 746 33.29 -17.08 -1.16
CA GLY A 746 32.90 -17.01 0.26
C GLY A 746 31.57 -16.27 0.52
N PRO A 747 30.90 -16.54 1.64
CA PRO A 747 29.66 -15.86 2.04
C PRO A 747 29.87 -14.35 2.19
N ILE A 748 28.78 -13.57 2.03
CA ILE A 748 28.77 -12.12 2.29
C ILE A 748 28.98 -11.90 3.80
N GLN A 749 30.24 -11.85 4.25
CA GLN A 749 30.60 -11.53 5.62
C GLN A 749 30.90 -10.04 5.77
N PRO A 750 30.41 -9.38 6.83
CA PRO A 750 30.87 -8.03 7.17
C PRO A 750 32.36 -8.11 7.49
N GLY A 751 33.17 -7.24 6.86
CA GLY A 751 34.60 -7.20 7.04
C GLY A 751 34.98 -7.07 8.52
N THR A 752 35.42 -8.16 9.13
CA THR A 752 36.29 -8.11 10.30
C THR A 752 37.58 -7.44 9.85
N ARG A 753 37.93 -6.32 10.49
CA ARG A 753 39.25 -5.70 10.35
C ARG A 753 40.31 -6.80 10.54
N GLN A 754 41.06 -7.11 9.49
CA GLN A 754 42.36 -7.75 9.68
C GLN A 754 43.25 -6.76 10.45
N PRO A 755 43.85 -7.15 11.60
CA PRO A 755 44.90 -6.37 12.21
C PRO A 755 46.07 -6.30 11.23
N GLY A 756 46.57 -5.08 10.98
CA GLY A 756 47.63 -4.84 10.01
C GLY A 756 48.86 -5.72 10.25
N ALA A 757 49.15 -6.58 9.28
CA ALA A 757 50.48 -7.15 9.13
C ALA A 757 51.43 -6.00 8.75
N ARG A 758 52.33 -5.64 9.67
CA ARG A 758 53.50 -4.81 9.36
C ARG A 758 54.30 -5.51 8.26
N GLN A 759 54.19 -5.03 7.03
CA GLN A 759 55.16 -5.35 6.00
C GLN A 759 56.45 -4.59 6.30
N SER A 760 57.49 -5.35 6.65
CA SER A 760 58.87 -4.88 6.69
C SER A 760 59.30 -4.49 5.28
N ILE A 761 59.58 -3.20 5.08
CA ILE A 761 60.19 -2.65 3.87
C ILE A 761 61.67 -3.10 3.86
N PRO A 762 62.15 -3.85 2.85
CA PRO A 762 63.58 -4.04 2.67
C PRO A 762 64.19 -2.79 2.03
N ARG A 763 65.13 -2.17 2.73
CA ARG A 763 66.00 -1.12 2.17
C ARG A 763 66.88 -1.74 1.07
N GLN A 764 66.74 -1.26 -0.16
CA GLN A 764 67.80 -1.40 -1.17
C GLN A 764 68.76 -0.20 -1.09
N PRO A 765 70.08 -0.40 -1.23
CA PRO A 765 71.05 0.68 -1.28
C PRO A 765 71.14 1.30 -2.68
N LEU A 766 71.10 2.63 -2.70
CA LEU A 766 71.44 3.46 -3.86
C LEU A 766 72.89 3.22 -4.29
N GLN A 767 73.10 2.82 -5.54
CA GLN A 767 74.36 3.03 -6.25
C GLN A 767 74.16 4.08 -7.34
N ARG A 768 75.07 5.05 -7.35
CA ARG A 768 75.20 6.15 -8.31
C ARG A 768 75.65 5.64 -9.68
N ARG A 769 74.99 6.09 -10.74
CA ARG A 769 75.58 6.91 -11.80
C ARG A 769 74.49 7.55 -12.63
#